data_AF-A0A0E3ZF85-F1
#
_entry.id   AF-A0A0E3ZF85-F1
#
_cell.length_a   1.000
_cell.length_b   1.000
_cell.length_c   1.000
_cell.angle_alpha   90.00
_cell.angle_beta   90.00
_cell.angle_gamma   90.00
#
_symmetry.space_group_name_H-M   'P 1'
#
loop_
_entity.id
_entity.type
_entity.pdbx_description
1 polymer ?
#
loop_
_entity_poly.entity_id
_entity_poly.type
_entity_poly.pdbx_seq_one_letter_code
_entity_poly.pdbx_strand_id
1 'polypeptide(L)'
;MSKIKFWQGWDTYTRYPYLFLLLLGILSLLLAVYFYFTGEATAIAWDKVTDMQVVPMPVHEVSGLLENFTLSADGYLLFEQYDVALPQVKGSVAALVLAVLAICLVFYAAAISTMRQLPYFGGILLLMLFLATFNFDLLEVFGGAGQTMLLVSIVMLAISSYAFQAFWPNTSFILRVVAMLGVVAVLGLLIYSEAAFPTELVTLHLVSYSSIGLLVASVLFMLWVSYENINALLWINTQAKTPERRFSMWQFLLISLLYLSSLLLLYLRHTGYVDAEVIPLNPYLVLLLSAVAGFWGMRQREAFYGRLFSFHPTGGILYLVFATITFLSIGYAFATANDSLTLLYGNLIIYTHLTFGFGFLVYVMFNFGRLLEQRLPVYKVVYEPKSFSLFSFFILSLVLCVVLIMRTQYRSYFQAQAGYYSYIGDLYRASGNDILARRFYEESDVFDNGNVKANYSLAAMHRKDQQRNQEILRLKAALERRPNAKLYVRLANLYDEKQYFFEKLYVLQEGAEQFPENSEIYNNLALLYSETSVQDSTEYYFNLAQENSPNNDQVRSNRLAYYTRQAMLEPAKAVLEESIKGKYKTLRSNQAVLRQLLGMDPQDKEHFMPDSLKEVEDFTLFYNQTISRLSEGDTTRLKPINDYLGSPGNQIFFSDLLYLKGLVHHYNGLPREGRRLVENLALQMESERGYYYNTLGLWMLEEKNNRAAAAYFKQAKDRGYMQAYLSHGYALALAHQPEEAVAALEEVAYTQNEAALAVAHGLATLLRQDLQTVLQEGSDKDKLQYLLTYLPTLSLDQINAMANSIEEKDLKRHAMVARVEYLLGQKRWKAAYNAIQEASALQRPEGNLRSTLNLQQLRLWLYTEKYDLLNDRLGKLYLTDRDKRMSFYFKARIAEARGRTEEAASRYEQAIKMLTYDEETLLAAADFFRKYKPGDEKAYNILLSGITYNPYSAQLHKAYALESVEQGLYSYAEQASETLQNLLPASEYATFIKKLEQKRQEVEARADNWQL
;
A
#
# COMPACT_ATOMS: atom_id res chain seq x y z
N MET A 1 45.52 12.88 31.64
CA MET A 1 45.04 11.92 30.62
C MET A 1 45.65 10.51 30.74
N SER A 2 46.89 10.32 31.22
CA SER A 2 47.52 8.99 31.38
C SER A 2 46.82 8.01 32.34
N LYS A 3 46.03 8.51 33.30
CA LYS A 3 45.26 7.68 34.24
C LYS A 3 43.94 7.13 33.67
N ILE A 4 43.39 7.75 32.62
CA ILE A 4 42.10 7.36 32.02
C ILE A 4 42.30 6.17 31.09
N LYS A 5 43.36 6.17 30.27
CA LYS A 5 43.71 5.09 29.34
C LYS A 5 44.69 4.09 29.96
N PHE A 6 44.36 3.53 31.13
CA PHE A 6 45.29 2.64 31.84
C PHE A 6 45.63 1.36 31.04
N TRP A 7 44.76 0.95 30.12
CA TRP A 7 44.99 -0.16 29.20
C TRP A 7 46.04 0.14 28.12
N GLN A 8 46.54 1.37 28.00
CA GLN A 8 47.66 1.68 27.09
C GLN A 8 48.96 0.99 27.51
N GLY A 9 49.13 0.73 28.81
CA GLY A 9 50.29 0.01 29.35
C GLY A 9 50.12 -1.51 29.41
N TRP A 10 49.03 -2.05 28.85
CA TRP A 10 48.77 -3.49 28.79
C TRP A 10 49.46 -4.11 27.58
N ASP A 11 49.88 -5.37 27.71
CA ASP A 11 50.44 -6.15 26.63
C ASP A 11 49.46 -6.21 25.45
N THR A 12 49.98 -6.15 24.21
CA THR A 12 49.16 -6.20 22.99
C THR A 12 48.19 -7.39 22.98
N TYR A 13 48.65 -8.54 23.45
CA TYR A 13 47.87 -9.79 23.54
C TYR A 13 46.69 -9.74 24.51
N THR A 14 46.62 -8.76 25.40
CA THR A 14 45.50 -8.55 26.33
C THR A 14 44.72 -7.29 25.97
N ARG A 15 45.42 -6.24 25.51
CA ARG A 15 44.86 -4.96 25.14
C ARG A 15 43.84 -5.07 24.01
N TYR A 16 44.15 -5.81 22.93
CA TYR A 16 43.23 -5.91 21.80
C TYR A 16 41.95 -6.71 22.11
N PRO A 17 42.02 -7.90 22.76
CA PRO A 17 40.81 -8.59 23.20
C PRO A 17 39.95 -7.74 24.15
N TYR A 18 40.58 -7.02 25.07
CA TYR A 18 39.89 -6.10 25.98
C TYR A 18 39.18 -4.97 25.22
N LEU A 19 39.86 -4.30 24.27
CA LEU A 19 39.26 -3.23 23.47
C LEU A 19 38.14 -3.73 22.56
N PHE A 20 38.27 -4.93 22.01
CA PHE A 20 37.21 -5.57 21.23
C PHE A 20 35.96 -5.79 22.10
N LEU A 21 36.11 -6.36 23.29
CA LEU A 21 34.99 -6.56 24.21
C LEU A 21 34.38 -5.23 24.70
N LEU A 22 35.21 -4.20 24.91
CA LEU A 22 34.71 -2.86 25.25
C LEU A 22 33.85 -2.28 24.12
N LEU A 23 34.30 -2.41 22.87
CA LEU A 23 33.53 -1.99 21.70
C LEU A 23 32.22 -2.76 21.59
N LEU A 24 32.23 -4.07 21.84
CA LEU A 24 31.03 -4.91 21.85
C LEU A 24 30.05 -4.51 22.97
N GLY A 25 30.56 -4.17 24.16
CA GLY A 25 29.76 -3.64 25.27
C GLY A 25 29.12 -2.29 24.95
N ILE A 26 29.86 -1.38 24.30
CA ILE A 26 29.33 -0.09 23.83
C ILE A 26 28.25 -0.33 22.75
N LEU A 27 28.49 -1.24 21.81
CA LEU A 27 27.50 -1.58 20.77
C LEU A 27 26.22 -2.14 21.40
N SER A 28 26.34 -3.02 22.39
CA SER A 28 25.19 -3.59 23.11
C SER A 28 24.41 -2.51 23.86
N LEU A 29 25.09 -1.53 24.47
CA LEU A 29 24.46 -0.36 25.07
C LEU A 29 23.74 0.51 24.02
N LEU A 30 24.39 0.82 22.89
CA LEU A 30 23.79 1.63 21.83
C LEU A 30 22.55 0.94 21.23
N LEU A 31 22.60 -0.38 21.06
CA LEU A 31 21.45 -1.18 20.64
C LEU A 31 20.31 -1.14 21.67
N ALA A 32 20.63 -1.25 22.96
CA ALA A 32 19.63 -1.12 24.02
C ALA A 32 18.98 0.26 24.02
N VAL A 33 19.75 1.34 23.81
CA VAL A 33 19.22 2.71 23.66
C VAL A 33 18.39 2.86 22.39
N TYR A 34 18.82 2.27 21.28
CA TYR A 34 18.05 2.28 20.04
C TYR A 34 16.69 1.59 20.22
N PHE A 35 16.66 0.41 20.82
CA PHE A 35 15.42 -0.32 21.08
C PHE A 35 14.58 0.30 22.20
N TYR A 36 15.16 1.05 23.14
CA TYR A 36 14.40 1.84 24.11
C TYR A 36 13.42 2.81 23.42
N PHE A 37 13.83 3.42 22.29
CA PHE A 37 12.97 4.33 21.54
C PHE A 37 12.15 3.66 20.43
N THR A 38 12.66 2.59 19.81
CA THR A 38 12.05 1.98 18.61
C THR A 38 11.38 0.64 18.85
N GLY A 39 11.71 -0.05 19.94
CA GLY A 39 11.35 -1.44 20.19
C GLY A 39 9.84 -1.67 20.18
N GLU A 40 9.09 -0.90 20.96
CA GLU A 40 7.63 -0.98 21.01
C GLU A 40 7.00 -0.72 19.63
N ALA A 41 7.49 0.31 18.92
CA ALA A 41 6.97 0.67 17.61
C ALA A 41 7.18 -0.42 16.55
N THR A 42 8.27 -1.19 16.66
CA THR A 42 8.60 -2.29 15.75
C THR A 42 7.97 -3.64 16.14
N ALA A 43 7.67 -3.86 17.42
CA ALA A 43 7.06 -5.08 17.92
C ALA A 43 5.53 -5.09 17.74
N ILE A 44 4.91 -3.93 17.96
CA ILE A 44 3.49 -3.66 17.68
C ILE A 44 3.48 -2.69 16.51
N ALA A 45 3.44 -3.17 15.27
CA ALA A 45 3.54 -2.32 14.09
C ALA A 45 2.16 -1.77 13.68
N TRP A 46 2.14 -0.52 13.19
CA TRP A 46 0.97 -0.01 12.47
C TRP A 46 0.77 -0.79 11.18
N ASP A 47 -0.49 -1.02 10.86
CA ASP A 47 -0.96 -1.59 9.60
C ASP A 47 -2.09 -0.72 9.05
N LYS A 48 -2.56 -1.02 7.84
CA LYS A 48 -3.61 -0.25 7.20
C LYS A 48 -4.65 -1.16 6.59
N VAL A 49 -5.90 -0.74 6.70
CA VAL A 49 -7.03 -1.31 5.98
C VAL A 49 -7.45 -0.30 4.94
N THR A 50 -7.32 -0.68 3.68
CA THR A 50 -7.68 0.15 2.53
C THR A 50 -9.10 -0.20 2.10
N ASP A 51 -10.00 0.79 2.19
CA ASP A 51 -11.36 0.73 1.66
C ASP A 51 -11.42 1.40 0.29
N MET A 52 -12.08 0.72 -0.65
CA MET A 52 -12.20 1.16 -2.04
C MET A 52 -13.63 1.59 -2.33
N GLN A 53 -13.81 2.83 -2.75
CA GLN A 53 -15.11 3.40 -3.09
C GLN A 53 -15.14 3.86 -4.53
N VAL A 54 -16.26 3.61 -5.20
CA VAL A 54 -16.45 3.92 -6.62
C VAL A 54 -17.16 5.26 -6.78
N VAL A 55 -16.65 6.08 -7.68
CA VAL A 55 -17.32 7.29 -8.19
C VAL A 55 -17.40 7.26 -9.72
N PRO A 56 -18.47 7.76 -10.34
CA PRO A 56 -18.57 7.79 -11.79
C PRO A 56 -17.57 8.80 -12.38
N MET A 57 -16.54 8.30 -13.06
CA MET A 57 -15.49 9.08 -13.68
C MET A 57 -15.80 9.31 -15.17
N PRO A 58 -15.90 10.56 -15.66
CA PRO A 58 -16.15 10.82 -17.08
C PRO A 58 -14.97 10.40 -17.94
N VAL A 59 -15.22 9.57 -18.95
CA VAL A 59 -14.23 9.09 -19.92
C VAL A 59 -14.29 9.92 -21.20
N HIS A 60 -15.50 10.09 -21.74
CA HIS A 60 -15.73 10.79 -22.99
C HIS A 60 -17.16 11.35 -23.06
N GLU A 61 -17.36 12.43 -23.80
CA GLU A 61 -18.69 12.99 -24.06
C GLU A 61 -19.04 12.86 -25.55
N VAL A 62 -20.22 12.32 -25.81
CA VAL A 62 -20.78 12.16 -27.17
C VAL A 62 -21.99 13.07 -27.30
N SER A 63 -21.97 13.99 -28.26
CA SER A 63 -23.11 14.88 -28.53
C SER A 63 -24.05 14.30 -29.57
N GLY A 64 -25.36 14.34 -29.33
CA GLY A 64 -26.42 13.95 -30.26
C GLY A 64 -27.62 14.89 -30.18
N LEU A 65 -28.07 15.47 -31.30
CA LEU A 65 -29.16 16.46 -31.35
C LEU A 65 -29.02 17.59 -30.31
N LEU A 66 -27.80 18.12 -30.13
CA LEU A 66 -27.47 19.18 -29.16
C LEU A 66 -27.59 18.77 -27.69
N GLU A 67 -27.70 17.48 -27.40
CA GLU A 67 -27.63 16.89 -26.06
C GLU A 67 -26.30 16.18 -25.87
N ASN A 68 -25.71 16.26 -24.68
CA ASN A 68 -24.43 15.61 -24.38
C ASN A 68 -24.67 14.35 -23.55
N PHE A 69 -24.16 13.23 -24.02
CA PHE A 69 -24.17 11.96 -23.32
C PHE A 69 -22.77 11.63 -22.84
N THR A 70 -22.60 11.53 -21.52
CA THR A 70 -21.31 11.21 -20.91
C THR A 70 -21.15 9.69 -20.81
N LEU A 71 -20.07 9.16 -21.37
CA LEU A 71 -19.57 7.83 -21.02
C LEU A 71 -18.79 7.97 -19.71
N SER A 72 -19.28 7.33 -18.66
CA SER A 72 -18.55 7.21 -17.39
C SER A 72 -17.98 5.82 -17.22
N ALA A 73 -16.82 5.72 -16.58
CA ALA A 73 -16.25 4.49 -16.04
C ALA A 73 -16.15 4.61 -14.53
N ASP A 74 -15.95 3.48 -13.86
CA ASP A 74 -15.71 3.49 -12.43
C ASP A 74 -14.41 4.23 -12.13
N GLY A 75 -14.41 5.10 -11.13
CA GLY A 75 -13.21 5.72 -10.59
C GLY A 75 -13.04 5.32 -9.14
N TYR A 76 -11.87 4.77 -8.81
CA TYR A 76 -11.65 4.21 -7.48
C TYR A 76 -10.97 5.23 -6.57
N LEU A 77 -11.73 5.69 -5.58
CA LEU A 77 -11.22 6.45 -4.44
C LEU A 77 -10.84 5.47 -3.32
N LEU A 78 -9.72 5.75 -2.68
CA LEU A 78 -9.21 4.93 -1.58
C LEU A 78 -9.24 5.71 -0.26
N PHE A 79 -9.77 5.06 0.77
CA PHE A 79 -9.67 5.47 2.16
C PHE A 79 -8.78 4.50 2.92
N GLU A 80 -7.85 5.01 3.74
CA GLU A 80 -6.96 4.19 4.56
C GLU A 80 -7.23 4.41 6.04
N GLN A 81 -7.80 3.40 6.68
CA GLN A 81 -7.95 3.32 8.12
C GLN A 81 -6.70 2.66 8.74
N TYR A 82 -6.18 3.21 9.83
CA TYR A 82 -5.10 2.57 10.57
C TYR A 82 -5.63 1.36 11.34
N ASP A 83 -4.87 0.28 11.31
CA ASP A 83 -5.05 -0.90 12.17
C ASP A 83 -3.69 -1.30 12.74
N VAL A 84 -3.63 -2.43 13.44
CA VAL A 84 -2.38 -2.96 13.99
C VAL A 84 -2.09 -4.30 13.35
N ALA A 85 -0.82 -4.49 12.96
CA ALA A 85 -0.34 -5.75 12.41
C ALA A 85 -0.47 -6.88 13.45
N LEU A 86 -0.21 -8.13 13.04
CA LEU A 86 -0.05 -9.21 14.02
C LEU A 86 1.33 -9.10 14.71
N PRO A 87 1.47 -9.51 15.99
CA PRO A 87 2.75 -9.46 16.68
C PRO A 87 3.77 -10.32 15.96
N GLN A 88 4.99 -9.81 15.75
CA GLN A 88 6.04 -10.51 15.02
C GLN A 88 7.13 -11.04 15.96
N VAL A 89 7.55 -12.29 15.74
CA VAL A 89 8.71 -12.85 16.42
C VAL A 89 9.99 -12.31 15.76
N LYS A 90 10.87 -11.69 16.55
CA LYS A 90 12.09 -11.03 16.05
C LYS A 90 13.29 -11.99 16.00
N GLY A 91 13.27 -12.95 15.07
CA GLY A 91 14.34 -13.94 14.89
C GLY A 91 15.73 -13.34 14.64
N SER A 92 15.82 -12.27 13.87
CA SER A 92 17.09 -11.57 13.59
C SER A 92 17.72 -10.92 14.83
N VAL A 93 16.89 -10.36 15.72
CA VAL A 93 17.35 -9.80 16.99
C VAL A 93 17.82 -10.91 17.93
N ALA A 94 17.11 -12.04 17.97
CA ALA A 94 17.54 -13.21 18.73
C ALA A 94 18.91 -13.74 18.23
N ALA A 95 19.13 -13.81 16.92
CA ALA A 95 20.43 -14.20 16.36
C ALA A 95 21.57 -13.27 16.80
N LEU A 96 21.33 -11.96 16.81
CA LEU A 96 22.31 -10.98 17.30
C LEU A 96 22.62 -11.18 18.79
N VAL A 97 21.59 -11.41 19.62
CA VAL A 97 21.75 -11.69 21.04
C VAL A 97 22.57 -12.96 21.25
N LEU A 98 22.26 -14.03 20.53
CA LEU A 98 22.99 -15.29 20.65
C LEU A 98 24.46 -15.15 20.22
N ALA A 99 24.75 -14.40 19.15
CA ALA A 99 26.11 -14.18 18.68
C ALA A 99 26.96 -13.40 19.71
N VAL A 100 26.41 -12.32 20.27
CA VAL A 100 27.09 -11.55 21.33
C VAL A 100 27.24 -12.40 22.60
N LEU A 101 26.24 -13.19 22.95
CA LEU A 101 26.29 -14.10 24.09
C LEU A 101 27.38 -15.17 23.92
N ALA A 102 27.51 -15.76 22.74
CA ALA A 102 28.56 -16.72 22.42
C ALA A 102 29.95 -16.11 22.63
N ILE A 103 30.16 -14.86 22.17
CA ILE A 103 31.41 -14.12 22.42
C ILE A 103 31.61 -13.88 23.92
N CYS A 104 30.58 -13.48 24.66
CA CYS A 104 30.65 -13.31 26.11
C CYS A 104 31.06 -14.62 26.82
N LEU A 105 30.55 -15.78 26.38
CA LEU A 105 30.94 -17.10 26.91
C LEU A 105 32.41 -17.42 26.62
N VAL A 106 32.90 -17.12 25.42
CA VAL A 106 34.31 -17.27 25.04
C VAL A 106 35.21 -16.44 25.98
N PHE A 107 34.88 -15.16 26.15
CA PHE A 107 35.66 -14.25 27.00
C PHE A 107 35.55 -14.62 28.49
N TYR A 108 34.38 -15.09 28.94
CA TYR A 108 34.19 -15.59 30.29
C TYR A 108 35.08 -16.80 30.58
N ALA A 109 35.02 -17.83 29.73
CA ALA A 109 35.82 -19.05 29.86
C ALA A 109 37.33 -18.75 29.79
N ALA A 110 37.75 -17.86 28.88
CA ALA A 110 39.13 -17.41 28.80
C ALA A 110 39.57 -16.64 30.06
N ALA A 111 38.72 -15.76 30.60
CA ALA A 111 39.02 -15.01 31.82
C ALA A 111 39.14 -15.91 33.04
N ILE A 112 38.18 -16.80 33.30
CA ILE A 112 38.25 -17.68 34.48
C ILE A 112 39.48 -18.59 34.43
N SER A 113 39.94 -19.02 33.25
CA SER A 113 41.14 -19.86 33.09
C SER A 113 42.46 -19.23 33.58
N THR A 114 42.44 -17.92 33.89
CA THR A 114 43.59 -17.17 34.42
C THR A 114 43.57 -17.02 35.94
N MET A 115 42.50 -17.50 36.60
CA MET A 115 42.32 -17.35 38.05
C MET A 115 43.27 -18.25 38.85
N ARG A 116 43.14 -18.25 40.17
CA ARG A 116 43.74 -19.29 41.02
C ARG A 116 42.78 -20.46 41.17
N GLN A 117 43.25 -21.59 41.70
CA GLN A 117 42.52 -22.86 41.73
C GLN A 117 41.09 -22.75 42.32
N LEU A 118 40.92 -22.18 43.51
CA LEU A 118 39.59 -22.03 44.15
C LEU A 118 38.64 -21.12 43.37
N PRO A 119 39.01 -19.86 43.02
CA PRO A 119 38.12 -19.00 42.24
C PRO A 119 37.83 -19.53 40.82
N TYR A 120 38.76 -20.28 40.21
CA TYR A 120 38.51 -20.97 38.94
C TYR A 120 37.33 -21.95 39.03
N PHE A 121 37.29 -22.81 40.05
CA PHE A 121 36.18 -23.75 40.23
C PHE A 121 34.85 -23.04 40.50
N GLY A 122 34.87 -21.91 41.21
CA GLY A 122 33.70 -21.04 41.35
C GLY A 122 33.22 -20.48 40.01
N GLY A 123 34.14 -20.07 39.14
CA GLY A 123 33.84 -19.62 37.78
C GLY A 123 33.26 -20.73 36.90
N ILE A 124 33.79 -21.95 36.99
CA ILE A 124 33.25 -23.12 36.27
C ILE A 124 31.86 -23.49 36.78
N LEU A 125 31.62 -23.44 38.10
CA LEU A 125 30.28 -23.66 38.66
C LEU A 125 29.26 -22.67 38.09
N LEU A 126 29.62 -21.39 38.03
CA LEU A 126 28.74 -20.36 37.45
C LEU A 126 28.51 -20.61 35.95
N LEU A 127 29.54 -21.01 35.20
CA LEU A 127 29.40 -21.39 33.79
C LEU A 127 28.47 -22.58 33.61
N MET A 128 28.60 -23.62 34.43
CA MET A 128 27.73 -24.81 34.38
C MET A 128 26.28 -24.46 34.65
N LEU A 129 26.01 -23.64 35.67
CA LEU A 129 24.66 -23.16 35.99
C LEU A 129 24.08 -22.32 34.86
N PHE A 130 24.88 -21.48 34.22
CA PHE A 130 24.44 -20.69 33.06
C PHE A 130 24.13 -21.60 31.86
N LEU A 131 25.00 -22.55 31.53
CA LEU A 131 24.78 -23.50 30.42
C LEU A 131 23.54 -24.37 30.63
N ALA A 132 23.21 -24.72 31.88
CA ALA A 132 22.00 -25.47 32.20
C ALA A 132 20.72 -24.71 31.80
N THR A 133 20.74 -23.38 31.75
CA THR A 133 19.55 -22.58 31.38
C THR A 133 19.17 -22.69 29.91
N PHE A 134 20.04 -23.18 29.03
CA PHE A 134 19.73 -23.32 27.60
C PHE A 134 18.74 -24.46 27.29
N ASN A 135 18.51 -25.39 28.23
CA ASN A 135 17.65 -26.56 28.03
C ASN A 135 17.92 -27.26 26.69
N PHE A 136 19.17 -27.71 26.49
CA PHE A 136 19.59 -28.37 25.25
C PHE A 136 18.86 -29.69 24.97
N ASP A 137 18.29 -30.31 26.01
CA ASP A 137 17.50 -31.55 25.94
C ASP A 137 16.26 -31.41 25.03
N LEU A 138 15.66 -30.22 24.99
CA LEU A 138 14.50 -29.91 24.15
C LEU A 138 14.84 -29.66 22.67
N LEU A 139 16.11 -29.49 22.33
CA LEU A 139 16.56 -29.36 20.93
C LEU A 139 16.72 -30.73 20.23
N GLU A 140 16.59 -31.83 20.97
CA GLU A 140 16.74 -33.21 20.48
C GLU A 140 18.04 -33.43 19.70
N VAL A 141 19.13 -32.79 20.13
CA VAL A 141 20.45 -32.94 19.51
C VAL A 141 20.89 -34.40 19.60
N PHE A 142 21.19 -35.02 18.46
CA PHE A 142 21.43 -36.47 18.29
C PHE A 142 20.18 -37.36 18.39
N GLY A 143 18.98 -36.82 18.17
CA GLY A 143 17.75 -37.60 18.03
C GLY A 143 17.16 -38.14 19.34
N GLY A 144 17.52 -37.56 20.50
CA GLY A 144 16.94 -37.94 21.79
C GLY A 144 16.88 -36.78 22.80
N ALA A 145 15.89 -36.81 23.69
CA ALA A 145 15.64 -35.80 24.74
C ALA A 145 16.59 -35.95 25.96
N GLY A 146 17.88 -36.15 25.71
CA GLY A 146 18.89 -36.37 26.73
C GLY A 146 19.67 -35.11 27.12
N GLN A 147 20.24 -35.08 28.32
CA GLN A 147 21.17 -34.02 28.76
C GLN A 147 22.59 -34.15 28.15
N THR A 148 22.72 -34.93 27.08
CA THR A 148 24.01 -35.25 26.42
C THR A 148 24.70 -33.98 25.94
N MET A 149 23.98 -33.10 25.25
CA MET A 149 24.54 -31.86 24.71
C MET A 149 24.98 -30.88 25.81
N LEU A 150 24.22 -30.80 26.92
CA LEU A 150 24.64 -30.02 28.10
C LEU A 150 25.96 -30.56 28.67
N LEU A 151 26.05 -31.86 28.87
CA LEU A 151 27.24 -32.51 29.42
C LEU A 151 28.44 -32.33 28.49
N VAL A 152 28.27 -32.51 27.17
CA VAL A 152 29.31 -32.24 26.17
C VAL A 152 29.78 -30.79 26.24
N SER A 153 28.85 -29.83 26.31
CA SER A 153 29.18 -28.40 26.42
C SER A 153 29.99 -28.08 27.67
N ILE A 154 29.56 -28.61 28.83
CA ILE A 154 30.26 -28.45 30.10
C ILE A 154 31.65 -29.09 30.03
N VAL A 155 31.75 -30.33 29.58
CA VAL A 155 33.02 -31.08 29.52
C VAL A 155 34.00 -30.39 28.58
N MET A 156 33.59 -29.99 27.37
CA MET A 156 34.48 -29.32 26.42
C MET A 156 34.99 -27.98 26.94
N LEU A 157 34.12 -27.14 27.50
CA LEU A 157 34.53 -25.83 28.03
C LEU A 157 35.34 -25.96 29.34
N ALA A 158 34.98 -26.89 30.22
CA ALA A 158 35.69 -27.14 31.47
C ALA A 158 37.08 -27.74 31.22
N ILE A 159 37.21 -28.80 30.40
CA ILE A 159 38.52 -29.40 30.08
C ILE A 159 39.43 -28.38 29.40
N SER A 160 38.92 -27.66 28.39
CA SER A 160 39.73 -26.71 27.64
C SER A 160 40.20 -25.55 28.52
N SER A 161 39.31 -24.97 29.33
CA SER A 161 39.69 -23.89 30.25
C SER A 161 40.59 -24.37 31.39
N TYR A 162 40.38 -25.60 31.89
CA TYR A 162 41.21 -26.21 32.93
C TYR A 162 42.62 -26.48 32.43
N ALA A 163 42.78 -26.89 31.17
CA ALA A 163 44.08 -27.14 30.58
C ALA A 163 44.97 -25.88 30.62
N PHE A 164 44.41 -24.71 30.28
CA PHE A 164 45.12 -23.44 30.39
C PHE A 164 45.34 -22.97 31.84
N GLN A 165 44.48 -23.38 32.77
CA GLN A 165 44.57 -23.03 34.18
C GLN A 165 45.63 -23.87 34.92
N ALA A 166 45.71 -25.17 34.63
CA ALA A 166 46.52 -26.14 35.37
C ALA A 166 47.86 -26.46 34.68
N PHE A 167 47.87 -26.61 33.35
CA PHE A 167 49.06 -27.05 32.61
C PHE A 167 49.75 -25.92 31.84
N TRP A 168 49.02 -24.91 31.35
CA TRP A 168 49.58 -23.81 30.57
C TRP A 168 49.31 -22.40 31.13
N PRO A 169 49.68 -22.11 32.39
CA PRO A 169 49.38 -20.84 33.04
C PRO A 169 49.99 -19.61 32.31
N ASN A 170 51.14 -19.77 31.66
CA ASN A 170 51.86 -18.67 30.99
C ASN A 170 51.35 -18.34 29.56
N THR A 171 50.27 -18.98 29.11
CA THR A 171 49.71 -18.73 27.76
C THR A 171 49.09 -17.34 27.68
N SER A 172 49.39 -16.62 26.58
CA SER A 172 48.85 -15.29 26.34
C SER A 172 47.31 -15.28 26.28
N PHE A 173 46.71 -14.16 26.69
CA PHE A 173 45.25 -14.06 26.79
C PHE A 173 44.54 -14.24 25.44
N ILE A 174 45.10 -13.72 24.34
CA ILE A 174 44.53 -13.89 23.01
C ILE A 174 44.45 -15.37 22.57
N LEU A 175 45.46 -16.18 22.90
CA LEU A 175 45.46 -17.61 22.55
C LEU A 175 44.39 -18.37 23.34
N ARG A 176 44.16 -17.99 24.60
CA ARG A 176 43.06 -18.51 25.41
C ARG A 176 41.71 -18.17 24.78
N VAL A 177 41.51 -16.91 24.35
CA VAL A 177 40.29 -16.47 23.65
C VAL A 177 40.09 -17.23 22.35
N VAL A 178 41.11 -17.36 21.50
CA VAL A 178 41.02 -18.10 20.23
C VAL A 178 40.70 -19.58 20.46
N ALA A 179 41.32 -20.21 21.46
CA ALA A 179 41.02 -21.60 21.80
C ALA A 179 39.57 -21.77 22.29
N MET A 180 39.09 -20.90 23.18
CA MET A 180 37.70 -20.93 23.64
C MET A 180 36.72 -20.62 22.50
N LEU A 181 37.08 -19.73 21.58
CA LEU A 181 36.28 -19.46 20.38
C LEU A 181 36.16 -20.71 19.51
N GLY A 182 37.25 -21.46 19.31
CA GLY A 182 37.23 -22.74 18.62
C GLY A 182 36.27 -23.74 19.28
N VAL A 183 36.31 -23.86 20.61
CA VAL A 183 35.39 -24.73 21.36
C VAL A 183 33.93 -24.30 21.17
N VAL A 184 33.61 -23.02 21.37
CA VAL A 184 32.24 -22.52 21.19
C VAL A 184 31.77 -22.65 19.74
N ALA A 185 32.65 -22.47 18.75
CA ALA A 185 32.34 -22.66 17.34
C ALA A 185 32.03 -24.13 17.02
N VAL A 186 32.79 -25.09 17.58
CA VAL A 186 32.51 -26.53 17.44
C VAL A 186 31.18 -26.90 18.09
N LEU A 187 30.90 -26.38 19.30
CA LEU A 187 29.62 -26.60 19.96
C LEU A 187 28.46 -26.01 19.15
N GLY A 188 28.61 -24.81 18.61
CA GLY A 188 27.63 -24.18 17.72
C GLY A 188 27.40 -25.01 16.47
N LEU A 189 28.47 -25.44 15.78
CA LEU A 189 28.37 -26.28 14.59
C LEU A 189 27.62 -27.58 14.89
N LEU A 190 27.94 -28.25 16.01
CA LEU A 190 27.27 -29.47 16.46
C LEU A 190 25.77 -29.22 16.71
N ILE A 191 25.41 -28.15 17.45
CA ILE A 191 24.01 -27.82 17.72
C ILE A 191 23.24 -27.58 16.40
N TYR A 192 23.78 -26.76 15.51
CA TYR A 192 23.06 -26.40 14.27
C TYR A 192 23.06 -27.49 13.20
N SER A 193 23.96 -28.47 13.27
CA SER A 193 24.00 -29.60 12.32
C SER A 193 23.17 -30.80 12.79
N GLU A 194 23.08 -31.02 14.09
CA GLU A 194 22.47 -32.23 14.67
C GLU A 194 21.09 -31.98 15.32
N ALA A 195 20.67 -30.72 15.49
CA ALA A 195 19.33 -30.41 15.98
C ALA A 195 18.26 -30.71 14.92
N ALA A 196 17.11 -31.22 15.36
CA ALA A 196 15.99 -31.59 14.48
C ALA A 196 15.19 -30.40 13.93
N PHE A 197 15.54 -29.17 14.31
CA PHE A 197 14.76 -27.95 14.05
C PHE A 197 15.46 -26.99 13.08
N PRO A 198 14.70 -26.17 12.32
CA PRO A 198 15.24 -25.07 11.53
C PRO A 198 16.13 -24.13 12.34
N THR A 199 17.14 -23.55 11.68
CA THR A 199 18.16 -22.68 12.30
C THR A 199 17.55 -21.50 13.08
N GLU A 200 16.45 -20.91 12.59
CA GLU A 200 15.75 -19.83 13.28
C GLU A 200 15.13 -20.30 14.61
N LEU A 201 14.50 -21.48 14.64
CA LEU A 201 13.91 -22.04 15.87
C LEU A 201 14.98 -22.46 16.87
N VAL A 202 16.09 -23.06 16.42
CA VAL A 202 17.24 -23.37 17.29
C VAL A 202 17.78 -22.10 17.95
N THR A 203 17.88 -21.01 17.18
CA THR A 203 18.35 -19.71 17.68
C THR A 203 17.40 -19.14 18.72
N LEU A 204 16.10 -19.10 18.42
CA LEU A 204 15.08 -18.62 19.35
C LEU A 204 15.04 -19.47 20.62
N HIS A 205 15.18 -20.78 20.51
CA HIS A 205 15.23 -21.69 21.65
C HIS A 205 16.34 -21.31 22.62
N LEU A 206 17.58 -21.21 22.09
CA LEU A 206 18.76 -20.92 22.90
C LEU A 206 18.63 -19.56 23.60
N VAL A 207 18.07 -18.54 22.94
CA VAL A 207 17.88 -17.21 23.52
C VAL A 207 16.74 -17.17 24.53
N SER A 208 15.57 -17.73 24.19
CA SER A 208 14.39 -17.70 25.06
C SER A 208 14.64 -18.46 26.37
N TYR A 209 15.23 -19.66 26.31
CA TYR A 209 15.51 -20.44 27.52
C TYR A 209 16.67 -19.85 28.36
N SER A 210 17.74 -19.36 27.71
CA SER A 210 18.85 -18.73 28.44
C SER A 210 18.50 -17.39 29.08
N SER A 211 17.33 -16.82 28.80
CA SER A 211 16.89 -15.52 29.35
C SER A 211 16.87 -15.46 30.88
N ILE A 212 16.58 -16.56 31.58
CA ILE A 212 16.72 -16.65 33.05
C ILE A 212 18.18 -16.50 33.46
N GLY A 213 19.10 -17.18 32.75
CA GLY A 213 20.54 -17.04 32.97
C GLY A 213 21.03 -15.61 32.73
N LEU A 214 20.56 -14.97 31.66
CA LEU A 214 20.86 -13.58 31.34
C LEU A 214 20.34 -12.62 32.42
N LEU A 215 19.14 -12.87 32.94
CA LEU A 215 18.57 -12.09 34.03
C LEU A 215 19.40 -12.23 35.31
N VAL A 216 19.79 -13.44 35.70
CA VAL A 216 20.64 -13.67 36.87
C VAL A 216 21.99 -12.97 36.71
N ALA A 217 22.63 -13.09 35.54
CA ALA A 217 23.87 -12.37 35.25
C ALA A 217 23.68 -10.85 35.33
N SER A 218 22.56 -10.33 34.84
CA SER A 218 22.20 -8.91 34.94
C SER A 218 22.03 -8.44 36.38
N VAL A 219 21.34 -9.22 37.22
CA VAL A 219 21.17 -8.91 38.65
C VAL A 219 22.52 -8.91 39.36
N LEU A 220 23.39 -9.89 39.10
CA LEU A 220 24.73 -9.94 39.66
C LEU A 220 25.54 -8.69 39.28
N PHE A 221 25.45 -8.24 38.03
CA PHE A 221 26.10 -7.01 37.59
C PHE A 221 25.51 -5.77 38.29
N MET A 222 24.19 -5.66 38.39
CA MET A 222 23.52 -4.55 39.08
C MET A 222 23.95 -4.46 40.54
N LEU A 223 23.95 -5.58 41.27
CA LEU A 223 24.44 -5.63 42.66
C LEU A 223 25.92 -5.22 42.75
N TRP A 224 26.73 -5.58 41.75
CA TRP A 224 28.14 -5.26 41.69
C TRP A 224 28.42 -3.76 41.48
N VAL A 225 27.59 -3.07 40.70
CA VAL A 225 27.77 -1.63 40.37
C VAL A 225 26.90 -0.68 41.18
N SER A 226 25.88 -1.17 41.86
CA SER A 226 24.82 -0.38 42.51
C SER A 226 25.27 0.77 43.43
N TYR A 227 26.35 0.58 44.19
CA TYR A 227 26.88 1.60 45.10
C TYR A 227 27.89 2.56 44.44
N GLU A 228 28.33 2.28 43.20
CA GLU A 228 29.41 3.01 42.54
C GLU A 228 29.03 4.47 42.25
N ASN A 229 27.74 4.80 42.14
CA ASN A 229 27.28 6.18 42.02
C ASN A 229 27.66 7.01 43.25
N ILE A 230 27.47 6.47 44.46
CA ILE A 230 27.87 7.17 45.69
C ILE A 230 29.39 7.16 45.86
N ASN A 231 30.06 6.09 45.43
CA ASN A 231 31.53 6.08 45.37
C ASN A 231 32.08 7.15 44.40
N ALA A 232 31.42 7.37 43.27
CA ALA A 232 31.77 8.44 42.32
C ALA A 232 31.55 9.83 42.95
N LEU A 233 30.44 10.03 43.69
CA LEU A 233 30.21 11.25 44.47
C LEU A 233 31.31 11.46 45.52
N LEU A 234 31.71 10.41 46.24
CA LEU A 234 32.81 10.45 47.22
C LEU A 234 34.14 10.83 46.55
N TRP A 235 34.42 10.28 45.37
CA TRP A 235 35.59 10.63 44.58
C TRP A 235 35.56 12.10 44.16
N ILE A 236 34.46 12.59 43.58
CA ILE A 236 34.28 14.01 43.22
C ILE A 236 34.49 14.90 44.45
N ASN A 237 33.98 14.48 45.62
CA ASN A 237 34.07 15.22 46.87
C ASN A 237 35.51 15.35 47.40
N THR A 238 36.36 14.33 47.18
CA THR A 238 37.67 14.19 47.85
C THR A 238 38.89 14.20 46.91
N GLN A 239 38.71 14.31 45.59
CA GLN A 239 39.79 14.23 44.60
C GLN A 239 40.75 15.43 44.56
N ALA A 240 40.35 16.61 45.06
CA ALA A 240 41.14 17.83 44.92
C ALA A 240 42.52 17.73 45.60
N LYS A 241 43.54 18.39 45.02
CA LYS A 241 44.92 18.29 45.49
C LYS A 241 45.13 18.92 46.86
N THR A 242 44.53 20.08 47.12
CA THR A 242 44.63 20.81 48.38
C THR A 242 43.39 20.57 49.28
N PRO A 243 43.54 20.51 50.62
CA PRO A 243 42.41 20.29 51.53
C PRO A 243 41.30 21.35 51.43
N GLU A 244 41.67 22.62 51.20
CA GLU A 244 40.73 23.74 51.09
C GLU A 244 39.76 23.61 49.91
N ARG A 245 40.21 23.00 48.81
CA ARG A 245 39.42 22.76 47.59
C ARG A 245 38.62 21.47 47.63
N ARG A 246 38.72 20.68 48.71
CA ARG A 246 37.86 19.52 48.94
C ARG A 246 36.59 19.97 49.64
N PHE A 247 35.48 19.37 49.25
CA PHE A 247 34.20 19.57 49.89
C PHE A 247 34.17 18.90 51.27
N SER A 248 33.38 19.45 52.20
CA SER A 248 33.26 18.92 53.56
C SER A 248 32.32 17.69 53.62
N MET A 249 32.32 17.02 54.76
CA MET A 249 31.44 15.89 55.05
C MET A 249 29.95 16.22 54.82
N TRP A 250 29.51 17.45 55.14
CA TRP A 250 28.12 17.87 54.97
C TRP A 250 27.69 17.99 53.50
N GLN A 251 28.56 18.45 52.59
CA GLN A 251 28.21 18.48 51.17
C GLN A 251 28.10 17.07 50.60
N PHE A 252 28.99 16.16 50.99
CA PHE A 252 28.91 14.76 50.60
C PHE A 252 27.61 14.09 51.10
N LEU A 253 27.25 14.34 52.36
CA LEU A 253 25.99 13.85 52.93
C LEU A 253 24.79 14.43 52.17
N LEU A 254 24.76 15.74 51.94
CA LEU A 254 23.66 16.41 51.24
C LEU A 254 23.46 15.82 49.84
N ILE A 255 24.50 15.73 49.01
CA ILE A 255 24.37 15.23 47.64
C ILE A 255 24.02 13.72 47.59
N SER A 256 24.55 12.93 48.53
CA SER A 256 24.23 11.50 48.63
C SER A 256 22.79 11.28 49.11
N LEU A 257 22.33 12.08 50.08
CA LEU A 257 20.95 12.03 50.55
C LEU A 257 19.98 12.52 49.47
N LEU A 258 20.32 13.54 48.69
CA LEU A 258 19.50 13.97 47.55
C LEU A 258 19.36 12.85 46.52
N TYR A 259 20.47 12.23 46.11
CA TYR A 259 20.44 11.07 45.20
C TYR A 259 19.61 9.91 45.73
N LEU A 260 19.82 9.51 46.99
CA LEU A 260 19.05 8.43 47.63
C LEU A 260 17.58 8.79 47.81
N SER A 261 17.27 10.06 48.11
CA SER A 261 15.88 10.55 48.20
C SER A 261 15.20 10.49 46.85
N SER A 262 15.89 10.82 45.75
CA SER A 262 15.35 10.66 44.40
C SER A 262 15.03 9.20 44.08
N LEU A 263 15.91 8.26 44.43
CA LEU A 263 15.64 6.82 44.25
C LEU A 263 14.51 6.33 45.17
N LEU A 264 14.41 6.85 46.38
CA LEU A 264 13.32 6.55 47.30
C LEU A 264 11.98 7.06 46.77
N LEU A 265 11.93 8.27 46.21
CA LEU A 265 10.73 8.81 45.57
C LEU A 265 10.29 7.96 44.37
N LEU A 266 11.22 7.50 43.53
CA LEU A 266 10.92 6.56 42.44
C LEU A 266 10.35 5.25 42.97
N TYR A 267 10.95 4.69 44.02
CA TYR A 267 10.42 3.50 44.69
C TYR A 267 8.98 3.73 45.18
N LEU A 268 8.73 4.83 45.90
CA LEU A 268 7.41 5.16 46.47
C LEU A 268 6.36 5.36 45.38
N ARG A 269 6.72 6.00 44.27
CA ARG A 269 5.85 6.16 43.09
C ARG A 269 5.51 4.82 42.46
N HIS A 270 6.49 3.94 42.24
CA HIS A 270 6.25 2.60 41.68
C HIS A 270 5.36 1.73 42.58
N THR A 271 5.38 1.96 43.89
CA THR A 271 4.50 1.28 44.85
C THR A 271 3.14 1.96 45.04
N GLY A 272 2.86 3.08 44.38
CA GLY A 272 1.58 3.79 44.45
C GLY A 272 1.35 4.61 45.72
N TYR A 273 2.42 4.94 46.48
CA TYR A 273 2.29 5.78 47.68
C TYR A 273 2.32 7.28 47.37
N VAL A 274 2.78 7.68 46.17
CA VAL A 274 2.97 9.09 45.77
C VAL A 274 2.60 9.25 44.29
N ASP A 275 1.69 10.17 44.00
CA ASP A 275 1.24 10.53 42.64
C ASP A 275 1.89 11.82 42.10
N ALA A 276 2.84 12.40 42.81
CA ALA A 276 3.45 13.67 42.45
C ALA A 276 4.24 13.61 41.13
N GLU A 277 4.00 14.60 40.25
CA GLU A 277 4.74 14.85 39.01
C GLU A 277 6.15 15.42 39.29
N VAL A 278 7.02 14.63 39.92
CA VAL A 278 8.45 14.95 40.01
C VAL A 278 9.11 14.48 38.70
N ILE A 279 10.00 15.28 38.10
CA ILE A 279 10.82 14.88 36.95
C ILE A 279 11.54 13.57 37.32
N PRO A 280 11.10 12.40 36.81
CA PRO A 280 11.61 11.14 37.31
C PRO A 280 12.99 10.88 36.73
N LEU A 281 13.96 10.60 37.60
CA LEU A 281 15.28 10.13 37.18
C LEU A 281 15.09 8.78 36.46
N ASN A 282 15.54 8.66 35.20
CA ASN A 282 15.39 7.40 34.46
C ASN A 282 16.27 6.31 35.07
N PRO A 283 15.73 5.16 35.55
CA PRO A 283 16.52 4.10 36.17
C PRO A 283 17.61 3.54 35.26
N TYR A 284 17.38 3.45 33.95
CA TYR A 284 18.40 2.98 33.01
C TYR A 284 19.61 3.92 32.91
N LEU A 285 19.38 5.23 33.08
CA LEU A 285 20.46 6.22 33.19
C LEU A 285 21.27 6.02 34.48
N VAL A 286 20.61 5.65 35.58
CA VAL A 286 21.29 5.34 36.86
C VAL A 286 22.26 4.16 36.70
N LEU A 287 21.81 3.10 36.02
CA LEU A 287 22.64 1.94 35.70
C LEU A 287 23.79 2.30 34.76
N LEU A 288 23.55 3.15 33.76
CA LEU A 288 24.60 3.61 32.85
C LEU A 288 25.69 4.36 33.61
N LEU A 289 25.31 5.29 34.49
CA LEU A 289 26.26 6.04 35.31
C LEU A 289 27.05 5.12 36.25
N SER A 290 26.40 4.12 36.84
CA SER A 290 27.07 3.19 37.75
C SER A 290 27.97 2.19 37.03
N ALA A 291 27.59 1.75 35.83
CA ALA A 291 28.44 0.92 34.96
C ALA A 291 29.69 1.70 34.48
N VAL A 292 29.54 2.98 34.18
CA VAL A 292 30.68 3.85 33.82
C VAL A 292 31.57 4.08 35.05
N ALA A 293 31.01 4.47 36.19
CA ALA A 293 31.78 4.69 37.43
C ALA A 293 32.47 3.42 37.94
N GLY A 294 31.74 2.30 37.93
CA GLY A 294 32.20 1.01 38.42
C GLY A 294 33.37 0.43 37.65
N PHE A 295 33.53 0.81 36.38
CA PHE A 295 34.70 0.43 35.59
C PHE A 295 36.02 0.93 36.21
N TRP A 296 36.06 2.17 36.72
CA TRP A 296 37.23 2.65 37.47
C TRP A 296 37.25 2.17 38.92
N GLY A 297 36.07 2.01 39.55
CA GLY A 297 35.95 1.46 40.90
C GLY A 297 36.51 0.05 41.02
N MET A 298 36.35 -0.79 40.00
CA MET A 298 36.84 -2.16 39.95
C MET A 298 38.38 -2.26 40.07
N ARG A 299 39.10 -1.32 39.47
CA ARG A 299 40.57 -1.26 39.60
C ARG A 299 41.01 -0.91 41.02
N GLN A 300 40.33 0.03 41.67
CA GLN A 300 40.66 0.45 43.04
C GLN A 300 40.40 -0.68 44.05
N ARG A 301 39.42 -1.55 43.77
CA ARG A 301 39.05 -2.71 44.58
C ARG A 301 40.04 -3.87 44.54
N GLU A 302 41.02 -3.86 43.63
CA GLU A 302 42.02 -4.92 43.53
C GLU A 302 42.79 -5.12 44.84
N ALA A 303 42.94 -4.07 45.66
CA ALA A 303 43.51 -4.18 47.00
C ALA A 303 42.76 -5.20 47.91
N PHE A 304 41.47 -5.41 47.67
CA PHE A 304 40.62 -6.32 48.43
C PHE A 304 40.50 -7.70 47.78
N TYR A 305 40.13 -7.79 46.50
CA TYR A 305 39.90 -9.08 45.82
C TYR A 305 41.15 -9.67 45.15
N GLY A 306 42.27 -8.94 45.07
CA GLY A 306 43.46 -9.32 44.30
C GLY A 306 44.09 -10.67 44.68
N ARG A 307 43.73 -11.22 45.86
CA ARG A 307 44.11 -12.58 46.26
C ARG A 307 43.38 -13.67 45.46
N LEU A 308 42.19 -13.38 44.94
CA LEU A 308 41.37 -14.27 44.14
C LEU A 308 41.82 -14.24 42.67
N PHE A 309 41.89 -13.04 42.09
CA PHE A 309 42.34 -12.81 40.72
C PHE A 309 42.82 -11.36 40.53
N SER A 310 43.70 -11.12 39.56
CA SER A 310 44.19 -9.78 39.24
C SER A 310 43.20 -9.00 38.38
N PHE A 311 43.25 -7.68 38.48
CA PHE A 311 42.44 -6.80 37.63
C PHE A 311 42.84 -6.96 36.15
N HIS A 312 44.14 -7.10 35.87
CA HIS A 312 44.69 -7.37 34.55
C HIS A 312 45.12 -8.84 34.43
N PRO A 313 44.57 -9.64 33.48
CA PRO A 313 43.45 -9.34 32.57
C PRO A 313 42.05 -9.58 33.17
N THR A 314 41.94 -10.43 34.19
CA THR A 314 40.70 -11.14 34.54
C THR A 314 39.56 -10.23 34.98
N GLY A 315 39.82 -9.34 35.95
CA GLY A 315 38.79 -8.48 36.52
C GLY A 315 38.19 -7.50 35.50
N GLY A 316 39.02 -6.91 34.64
CA GLY A 316 38.56 -6.01 33.59
C GLY A 316 37.70 -6.69 32.52
N ILE A 317 38.07 -7.91 32.12
CA ILE A 317 37.31 -8.68 31.13
C ILE A 317 35.97 -9.13 31.71
N LEU A 318 35.94 -9.71 32.92
CA LEU A 318 34.69 -10.14 33.54
C LEU A 318 33.72 -8.99 33.75
N TYR A 319 34.22 -7.82 34.17
CA TYR A 319 33.38 -6.62 34.29
C TYR A 319 32.66 -6.30 32.96
N LEU A 320 33.40 -6.32 31.85
CA LEU A 320 32.82 -6.06 30.53
C LEU A 320 31.89 -7.18 30.05
N VAL A 321 32.16 -8.45 30.35
CA VAL A 321 31.26 -9.56 30.02
C VAL A 321 29.90 -9.36 30.69
N PHE A 322 29.88 -9.12 32.01
CA PHE A 322 28.64 -8.91 32.76
C PHE A 322 27.92 -7.62 32.36
N ALA A 323 28.65 -6.54 32.08
CA ALA A 323 28.08 -5.31 31.54
C ALA A 323 27.42 -5.56 30.17
N THR A 324 28.12 -6.25 29.27
CA THR A 324 27.63 -6.56 27.92
C THR A 324 26.38 -7.42 27.98
N ILE A 325 26.37 -8.49 28.79
CA ILE A 325 25.19 -9.35 29.00
C ILE A 325 24.01 -8.54 29.55
N THR A 326 24.26 -7.63 30.50
CA THR A 326 23.19 -6.81 31.09
C THR A 326 22.55 -5.89 30.07
N PHE A 327 23.34 -5.13 29.31
CA PHE A 327 22.80 -4.23 28.28
C PHE A 327 22.15 -5.01 27.13
N LEU A 328 22.70 -6.16 26.76
CA LEU A 328 22.12 -7.04 25.75
C LEU A 328 20.75 -7.58 26.18
N SER A 329 20.63 -8.02 27.43
CA SER A 329 19.39 -8.55 28.00
C SER A 329 18.30 -7.47 28.10
N ILE A 330 18.66 -6.26 28.55
CA ILE A 330 17.75 -5.10 28.57
C ILE A 330 17.34 -4.71 27.13
N GLY A 331 18.30 -4.67 26.20
CA GLY A 331 18.03 -4.35 24.80
C GLY A 331 17.09 -5.36 24.14
N TYR A 332 17.24 -6.65 24.44
CA TYR A 332 16.34 -7.69 23.93
C TYR A 332 14.93 -7.57 24.51
N ALA A 333 14.77 -7.19 25.79
CA ALA A 333 13.47 -6.91 26.38
C ALA A 333 12.76 -5.75 25.66
N PHE A 334 13.47 -4.65 25.37
CA PHE A 334 12.90 -3.55 24.59
C PHE A 334 12.59 -3.93 23.14
N ALA A 335 13.50 -4.62 22.45
CA ALA A 335 13.34 -4.99 21.04
C ALA A 335 12.13 -5.90 20.78
N THR A 336 11.73 -6.66 21.79
CA THR A 336 10.61 -7.60 21.75
C THR A 336 9.37 -7.09 22.49
N ALA A 337 9.38 -5.81 22.90
CA ALA A 337 8.35 -5.16 23.71
C ALA A 337 7.89 -5.99 24.91
N ASN A 338 8.82 -6.67 25.58
CA ASN A 338 8.52 -7.47 26.78
C ASN A 338 8.37 -6.53 27.99
N ASP A 339 7.17 -6.00 28.16
CA ASP A 339 6.87 -4.97 29.14
C ASP A 339 7.15 -5.45 30.58
N SER A 340 6.82 -6.69 30.92
CA SER A 340 7.14 -7.28 32.23
C SER A 340 8.64 -7.27 32.54
N LEU A 341 9.52 -7.62 31.57
CA LEU A 341 10.97 -7.54 31.78
C LEU A 341 11.50 -6.11 31.83
N THR A 342 10.97 -5.20 31.03
CA THR A 342 11.39 -3.79 31.09
C THR A 342 11.01 -3.15 32.42
N LEU A 343 9.84 -3.48 32.98
CA LEU A 343 9.45 -3.06 34.33
C LEU A 343 10.34 -3.70 35.40
N LEU A 344 10.63 -5.00 35.25
CA LEU A 344 11.53 -5.73 36.14
C LEU A 344 12.91 -5.07 36.23
N TYR A 345 13.57 -4.82 35.10
CA TYR A 345 14.90 -4.21 35.09
C TYR A 345 14.87 -2.82 35.72
N GLY A 346 13.87 -1.99 35.41
CA GLY A 346 13.69 -0.70 36.05
C GLY A 346 13.57 -0.80 37.57
N ASN A 347 12.74 -1.72 38.07
CA ASN A 347 12.55 -1.97 39.50
C ASN A 347 13.83 -2.47 40.18
N LEU A 348 14.52 -3.45 39.60
CA LEU A 348 15.76 -4.00 40.15
C LEU A 348 16.87 -2.95 40.21
N ILE A 349 16.98 -2.08 39.20
CA ILE A 349 17.94 -0.98 39.23
C ILE A 349 17.64 -0.07 40.42
N ILE A 350 16.39 0.34 40.62
CA ILE A 350 15.99 1.19 41.75
C ILE A 350 16.28 0.51 43.09
N TYR A 351 15.84 -0.75 43.28
CA TYR A 351 15.97 -1.45 44.56
C TYR A 351 17.43 -1.68 44.94
N THR A 352 18.25 -2.12 43.98
CA THR A 352 19.67 -2.36 44.21
C THR A 352 20.41 -1.07 44.48
N HIS A 353 20.23 -0.01 43.67
CA HIS A 353 20.97 1.25 43.82
C HIS A 353 20.55 2.04 45.06
N LEU A 354 19.29 1.93 45.49
CA LEU A 354 18.81 2.53 46.74
C LEU A 354 19.47 1.86 47.96
N THR A 355 19.43 0.53 48.03
CA THR A 355 19.85 -0.24 49.22
C THR A 355 21.38 -0.37 49.34
N PHE A 356 22.08 -0.58 48.22
CA PHE A 356 23.53 -0.60 48.18
C PHE A 356 24.12 0.81 48.23
N GLY A 357 23.45 1.81 47.64
CA GLY A 357 23.81 3.20 47.86
C GLY A 357 23.71 3.57 49.34
N PHE A 358 22.56 3.33 49.97
CA PHE A 358 22.37 3.63 51.40
C PHE A 358 23.38 2.88 52.28
N GLY A 359 23.55 1.58 52.08
CA GLY A 359 24.53 0.81 52.86
C GLY A 359 25.96 1.28 52.64
N PHE A 360 26.32 1.71 51.44
CA PHE A 360 27.66 2.25 51.16
C PHE A 360 27.84 3.63 51.81
N LEU A 361 26.81 4.48 51.81
CA LEU A 361 26.84 5.76 52.53
C LEU A 361 27.09 5.53 54.03
N VAL A 362 26.38 4.58 54.64
CA VAL A 362 26.60 4.15 56.03
C VAL A 362 28.04 3.65 56.21
N TYR A 363 28.52 2.78 55.32
CA TYR A 363 29.90 2.27 55.36
C TYR A 363 30.95 3.39 55.34
N VAL A 364 30.77 4.40 54.49
CA VAL A 364 31.68 5.55 54.40
C VAL A 364 31.63 6.39 55.67
N MET A 365 30.44 6.64 56.24
CA MET A 365 30.30 7.42 57.46
C MET A 365 30.95 6.74 58.67
N PHE A 366 30.70 5.44 58.87
CA PHE A 366 31.22 4.69 60.02
C PHE A 366 32.75 4.52 60.00
N ASN A 367 33.35 4.31 58.81
CA ASN A 367 34.79 4.10 58.71
C ASN A 367 35.58 5.39 58.51
N PHE A 368 35.04 6.36 57.76
CA PHE A 368 35.80 7.48 57.21
C PHE A 368 35.19 8.86 57.49
N GLY A 369 34.09 8.97 58.25
CA GLY A 369 33.44 10.25 58.57
C GLY A 369 34.41 11.28 59.17
N ARG A 370 35.25 10.87 60.14
CA ARG A 370 36.30 11.73 60.73
C ARG A 370 37.34 12.21 59.71
N LEU A 371 37.69 11.36 58.73
CA LEU A 371 38.64 11.75 57.66
C LEU A 371 38.00 12.75 56.68
N LEU A 372 36.68 12.66 56.46
CA LEU A 372 35.93 13.63 55.65
C LEU A 372 35.80 14.98 56.36
N GLU A 373 35.61 15.01 57.67
CA GLU A 373 35.64 16.25 58.47
C GLU A 373 37.00 16.96 58.36
N GLN A 374 38.09 16.18 58.39
CA GLN A 374 39.46 16.66 58.21
C GLN A 374 39.83 16.94 56.74
N ARG A 375 38.88 16.80 55.80
CA ARG A 375 39.06 17.00 54.35
C ARG A 375 40.24 16.19 53.77
N LEU A 376 40.42 14.96 54.22
CA LEU A 376 41.43 14.04 53.71
C LEU A 376 40.96 13.33 52.42
N PRO A 377 41.88 12.79 51.59
CA PRO A 377 41.52 12.17 50.31
C PRO A 377 40.98 10.74 50.51
N VAL A 378 39.76 10.62 51.05
CA VAL A 378 39.15 9.35 51.45
C VAL A 378 39.01 8.36 50.29
N TYR A 379 38.79 8.83 49.06
CA TYR A 379 38.70 7.95 47.88
C TYR A 379 39.90 7.01 47.69
N LYS A 380 41.08 7.34 48.24
CA LYS A 380 42.28 6.48 48.13
C LYS A 380 42.29 5.30 49.10
N VAL A 381 41.59 5.42 50.22
CA VAL A 381 41.61 4.46 51.35
C VAL A 381 40.24 3.83 51.60
N VAL A 382 39.26 4.10 50.73
CA VAL A 382 37.86 3.68 50.91
C VAL A 382 37.68 2.16 51.00
N TYR A 383 38.64 1.37 50.53
CA TYR A 383 38.63 -0.09 50.59
C TYR A 383 39.47 -0.70 51.72
N GLU A 384 39.99 0.14 52.63
CA GLU A 384 40.75 -0.26 53.82
C GLU A 384 39.97 0.11 55.10
N PRO A 385 38.87 -0.60 55.44
CA PRO A 385 38.00 -0.26 56.56
C PRO A 385 38.70 -0.46 57.91
N LYS A 386 38.33 0.36 58.91
CA LYS A 386 38.84 0.27 60.29
C LYS A 386 37.88 -0.44 61.25
N SER A 387 36.57 -0.35 61.00
CA SER A 387 35.53 -0.86 61.90
C SER A 387 34.48 -1.67 61.14
N PHE A 388 33.69 -1.01 60.28
CA PHE A 388 32.60 -1.64 59.55
C PHE A 388 33.15 -2.28 58.26
N SER A 389 33.22 -3.62 58.24
CA SER A 389 33.86 -4.35 57.15
C SER A 389 33.09 -4.24 55.81
N LEU A 390 33.80 -4.39 54.69
CA LEU A 390 33.17 -4.44 53.36
C LEU A 390 32.16 -5.61 53.23
N PHE A 391 32.44 -6.74 53.88
CA PHE A 391 31.52 -7.87 53.92
C PHE A 391 30.21 -7.52 54.65
N SER A 392 30.30 -6.84 55.80
CA SER A 392 29.14 -6.37 56.56
C SER A 392 28.27 -5.40 55.76
N PHE A 393 28.90 -4.52 54.97
CA PHE A 393 28.21 -3.64 54.03
C PHE A 393 27.39 -4.44 53.01
N PHE A 394 28.01 -5.40 52.32
CA PHE A 394 27.33 -6.19 51.30
C PHE A 394 26.15 -6.99 51.88
N ILE A 395 26.30 -7.59 53.06
CA ILE A 395 25.22 -8.33 53.73
C ILE A 395 24.09 -7.39 54.14
N LEU A 396 24.39 -6.23 54.76
CA LEU A 396 23.38 -5.25 55.16
C LEU A 396 22.56 -4.79 53.95
N SER A 397 23.23 -4.41 52.86
CA SER A 397 22.57 -3.94 51.65
C SER A 397 21.75 -5.04 50.96
N LEU A 398 22.25 -6.28 50.93
CA LEU A 398 21.50 -7.41 50.38
C LEU A 398 20.24 -7.70 51.19
N VAL A 399 20.32 -7.70 52.53
CA VAL A 399 19.16 -7.89 53.42
C VAL A 399 18.13 -6.78 53.18
N LEU A 400 18.56 -5.51 53.12
CA LEU A 400 17.66 -4.40 52.81
C LEU A 400 17.00 -4.54 51.42
N CYS A 401 17.75 -5.00 50.42
CA CYS A 401 17.22 -5.27 49.08
C CYS A 401 16.15 -6.36 49.10
N VAL A 402 16.39 -7.46 49.82
CA VAL A 402 15.41 -8.54 50.00
C VAL A 402 14.16 -8.01 50.72
N VAL A 403 14.31 -7.19 51.75
CA VAL A 403 13.18 -6.55 52.45
C VAL A 403 12.33 -5.69 51.52
N LEU A 404 12.94 -4.90 50.62
CA LEU A 404 12.18 -4.12 49.63
C LEU A 404 11.42 -5.02 48.62
N ILE A 405 12.03 -6.11 48.16
CA ILE A 405 11.38 -7.08 47.28
C ILE A 405 10.20 -7.77 48.01
N MET A 406 10.37 -8.15 49.28
CA MET A 406 9.28 -8.72 50.08
C MET A 406 8.16 -7.70 50.33
N ARG A 407 8.50 -6.44 50.57
CA ARG A 407 7.54 -5.36 50.80
C ARG A 407 6.67 -5.09 49.57
N THR A 408 7.20 -5.34 48.37
CA THR A 408 6.48 -5.26 47.09
C THR A 408 5.78 -6.56 46.71
N GLN A 409 5.55 -7.47 47.67
CA GLN A 409 4.87 -8.76 47.49
C GLN A 409 5.50 -9.61 46.37
N TYR A 410 6.82 -9.56 46.22
CA TYR A 410 7.56 -10.30 45.19
C TYR A 410 7.18 -9.93 43.75
N ARG A 411 6.65 -8.73 43.49
CA ARG A 411 6.28 -8.27 42.14
C ARG A 411 7.40 -8.46 41.10
N SER A 412 8.66 -8.22 41.48
CA SER A 412 9.81 -8.46 40.59
C SER A 412 10.02 -9.93 40.23
N TYR A 413 9.72 -10.87 41.12
CA TYR A 413 9.79 -12.29 40.80
C TYR A 413 8.72 -12.67 39.78
N PHE A 414 7.49 -12.20 39.97
CA PHE A 414 6.40 -12.48 39.04
C PHE A 414 6.61 -11.83 37.67
N GLN A 415 7.15 -10.60 37.63
CA GLN A 415 7.56 -9.96 36.37
C GLN A 415 8.66 -10.73 35.63
N ALA A 416 9.59 -11.35 36.36
CA ALA A 416 10.61 -12.21 35.75
C ALA A 416 9.99 -13.46 35.12
N GLN A 417 9.06 -14.11 35.83
CA GLN A 417 8.34 -15.28 35.31
C GLN A 417 7.46 -14.93 34.11
N ALA A 418 6.67 -13.86 34.19
CA ALA A 418 5.85 -13.38 33.07
C ALA A 418 6.72 -13.10 31.83
N GLY A 419 7.80 -12.35 32.03
CA GLY A 419 8.76 -12.04 30.99
C GLY A 419 9.38 -13.27 30.33
N TYR A 420 9.76 -14.27 31.12
CA TYR A 420 10.27 -15.55 30.65
C TYR A 420 9.22 -16.31 29.83
N TYR A 421 8.00 -16.48 30.35
CA TYR A 421 6.94 -17.20 29.66
C TYR A 421 6.50 -16.51 28.36
N SER A 422 6.56 -15.18 28.30
CA SER A 422 6.37 -14.43 27.05
C SER A 422 7.41 -14.79 25.98
N TYR A 423 8.68 -15.01 26.35
CA TYR A 423 9.72 -15.47 25.40
C TYR A 423 9.52 -16.92 24.96
N ILE A 424 9.05 -17.77 25.86
CA ILE A 424 8.70 -19.16 25.52
C ILE A 424 7.47 -19.20 24.62
N GLY A 425 6.47 -18.33 24.85
CA GLY A 425 5.32 -18.14 23.97
C GLY A 425 5.74 -17.76 22.55
N ASP A 426 6.67 -16.80 22.41
CA ASP A 426 7.21 -16.40 21.10
C ASP A 426 7.90 -17.57 20.38
N LEU A 427 8.66 -18.39 21.10
CA LEU A 427 9.32 -19.59 20.56
C LEU A 427 8.30 -20.59 20.02
N TYR A 428 7.29 -20.96 20.83
CA TYR A 428 6.29 -21.93 20.40
C TYR A 428 5.40 -21.39 19.27
N ARG A 429 5.15 -20.08 19.25
CA ARG A 429 4.44 -19.43 18.15
C ARG A 429 5.24 -19.50 16.85
N ALA A 430 6.55 -19.25 16.91
CA ALA A 430 7.43 -19.41 15.75
C ALA A 430 7.49 -20.87 15.28
N SER A 431 7.39 -21.85 16.19
CA SER A 431 7.37 -23.27 15.84
C SER A 431 6.06 -23.74 15.19
N GLY A 432 5.02 -22.90 15.16
CA GLY A 432 3.68 -23.26 14.70
C GLY A 432 2.84 -24.04 15.72
N ASN A 433 3.32 -24.22 16.95
CA ASN A 433 2.57 -24.86 18.02
C ASN A 433 1.71 -23.84 18.78
N ASP A 434 0.59 -23.47 18.15
CA ASP A 434 -0.34 -22.46 18.68
C ASP A 434 -0.94 -22.85 20.05
N ILE A 435 -1.06 -24.14 20.36
CA ILE A 435 -1.59 -24.62 21.65
C ILE A 435 -0.63 -24.28 22.78
N LEU A 436 0.64 -24.68 22.66
CA LEU A 436 1.64 -24.38 23.68
C LEU A 436 1.92 -22.88 23.76
N ALA A 437 2.00 -22.19 22.62
CA ALA A 437 2.18 -20.74 22.60
C ALA A 437 1.08 -20.02 23.41
N ARG A 438 -0.19 -20.39 23.19
CA ARG A 438 -1.32 -19.85 23.95
C ARG A 438 -1.17 -20.10 25.44
N ARG A 439 -0.83 -21.33 25.84
CA ARG A 439 -0.63 -21.67 27.27
C ARG A 439 0.48 -20.85 27.90
N PHE A 440 1.62 -20.66 27.23
CA PHE A 440 2.71 -19.86 27.79
C PHE A 440 2.38 -18.37 27.87
N TYR A 441 1.62 -17.81 26.92
CA TYR A 441 1.12 -16.45 27.06
C TYR A 441 0.06 -16.32 28.17
N GLU A 442 -0.83 -17.31 28.34
CA GLU A 442 -1.77 -17.36 29.48
C GLU A 442 -1.01 -17.41 30.82
N GLU A 443 0.00 -18.26 30.95
CA GLU A 443 0.86 -18.31 32.14
C GLU A 443 1.57 -16.97 32.37
N SER A 444 2.07 -16.33 31.31
CA SER A 444 2.66 -14.98 31.42
C SER A 444 1.67 -13.97 32.00
N ASP A 445 0.42 -13.99 31.53
CA ASP A 445 -0.67 -13.15 32.03
C ASP A 445 -1.06 -13.49 33.48
N VAL A 446 -1.03 -14.76 33.89
CA VAL A 446 -1.25 -15.14 35.28
C VAL A 446 -0.18 -14.54 36.21
N PHE A 447 1.08 -14.54 35.79
CA PHE A 447 2.18 -13.98 36.58
C PHE A 447 2.18 -12.45 36.61
N ASP A 448 1.89 -11.78 35.49
CA ASP A 448 1.74 -10.32 35.43
C ASP A 448 0.46 -9.96 34.67
N ASN A 449 -0.63 -9.84 35.43
CA ASN A 449 -1.98 -9.62 34.89
C ASN A 449 -2.03 -8.37 34.01
N GLY A 450 -2.55 -8.56 32.80
CA GLY A 450 -2.72 -7.51 31.80
C GLY A 450 -1.42 -7.12 31.12
N ASN A 451 -0.31 -7.86 31.27
CA ASN A 451 0.93 -7.51 30.55
C ASN A 451 0.68 -7.42 29.04
N VAL A 452 1.20 -6.36 28.44
CA VAL A 452 0.85 -5.95 27.08
C VAL A 452 1.32 -6.99 26.08
N LYS A 453 2.53 -7.52 26.25
CA LYS A 453 3.11 -8.48 25.30
C LYS A 453 2.28 -9.75 25.17
N ALA A 454 1.96 -10.40 26.28
CA ALA A 454 1.20 -11.65 26.25
C ALA A 454 -0.24 -11.40 25.82
N ASN A 455 -0.91 -10.36 26.34
CA ASN A 455 -2.31 -10.09 25.99
C ASN A 455 -2.48 -9.66 24.53
N TYR A 456 -1.57 -8.87 23.96
CA TYR A 456 -1.60 -8.56 22.53
C TYR A 456 -1.31 -9.81 21.67
N SER A 457 -0.42 -10.69 22.13
CA SER A 457 -0.17 -11.97 21.45
C SER A 457 -1.39 -12.90 21.51
N LEU A 458 -2.06 -13.00 22.66
CA LEU A 458 -3.31 -13.74 22.82
C LEU A 458 -4.44 -13.12 21.98
N ALA A 459 -4.56 -11.79 21.96
CA ALA A 459 -5.52 -11.07 21.13
C ALA A 459 -5.30 -11.42 19.64
N ALA A 460 -4.06 -11.43 19.18
CA ALA A 460 -3.72 -11.83 17.82
C ALA A 460 -4.06 -13.30 17.49
N MET A 461 -3.93 -14.20 18.46
CA MET A 461 -4.39 -15.59 18.31
C MET A 461 -5.92 -15.67 18.21
N HIS A 462 -6.64 -14.92 19.04
CA HIS A 462 -8.11 -14.84 18.95
C HIS A 462 -8.57 -14.18 17.65
N ARG A 463 -7.82 -13.20 17.11
CA ARG A 463 -8.06 -12.61 15.79
C ARG A 463 -7.97 -13.67 14.68
N LYS A 464 -6.93 -14.51 14.70
CA LYS A 464 -6.75 -15.62 13.75
C LYS A 464 -7.88 -16.65 13.85
N ASP A 465 -8.35 -16.92 15.07
CA ASP A 465 -9.47 -17.83 15.33
C ASP A 465 -10.85 -17.20 15.13
N GLN A 466 -10.92 -15.93 14.70
CA GLN A 466 -12.17 -15.15 14.53
C GLN A 466 -13.00 -15.00 15.83
N GLN A 467 -12.37 -15.05 17.00
CA GLN A 467 -12.99 -14.95 18.32
C GLN A 467 -13.01 -13.49 18.83
N ARG A 468 -13.82 -12.63 18.18
CA ARG A 468 -13.91 -11.18 18.46
C ARG A 468 -14.04 -10.82 19.94
N ASN A 469 -14.94 -11.48 20.68
CA ASN A 469 -15.16 -11.16 22.10
C ASN A 469 -13.93 -11.44 23.00
N GLN A 470 -13.20 -12.52 22.70
CA GLN A 470 -11.98 -12.86 23.43
C GLN A 470 -10.86 -11.89 23.08
N GLU A 471 -10.76 -11.47 21.81
CA GLU A 471 -9.83 -10.43 21.39
C GLU A 471 -10.08 -9.11 22.15
N ILE A 472 -11.34 -8.65 22.22
CA ILE A 472 -11.73 -7.45 22.98
C ILE A 472 -11.30 -7.55 24.44
N LEU A 473 -11.55 -8.68 25.10
CA LEU A 473 -11.20 -8.89 26.50
C LEU A 473 -9.68 -8.76 26.74
N ARG A 474 -8.88 -9.40 25.87
CA ARG A 474 -7.41 -9.35 25.96
C ARG A 474 -6.86 -7.95 25.69
N LEU A 475 -7.41 -7.23 24.71
CA LEU A 475 -6.99 -5.86 24.43
C LEU A 475 -7.34 -4.91 25.58
N LYS A 476 -8.53 -5.04 26.18
CA LYS A 476 -8.92 -4.26 27.37
C LYS A 476 -7.98 -4.52 28.54
N ALA A 477 -7.67 -5.78 28.84
CA ALA A 477 -6.73 -6.13 29.90
C ALA A 477 -5.33 -5.50 29.68
N ALA A 478 -4.85 -5.49 28.43
CA ALA A 478 -3.59 -4.83 28.07
C ALA A 478 -3.64 -3.32 28.26
N LEU A 479 -4.73 -2.67 27.83
CA LEU A 479 -4.93 -1.22 27.91
C LEU A 479 -5.08 -0.73 29.36
N GLU A 480 -5.81 -1.46 30.20
CA GLU A 480 -5.94 -1.19 31.64
C GLU A 480 -4.57 -1.21 32.34
N ARG A 481 -3.68 -2.12 31.90
CA ARG A 481 -2.34 -2.22 32.45
C ARG A 481 -1.43 -1.10 31.97
N ARG A 482 -1.42 -0.86 30.67
CA ARG A 482 -0.59 0.18 30.05
C ARG A 482 -1.28 0.70 28.79
N PRO A 483 -1.77 1.96 28.82
CA PRO A 483 -2.33 2.60 27.65
C PRO A 483 -1.39 2.50 26.44
N ASN A 484 -1.95 2.21 25.28
CA ASN A 484 -1.20 2.12 24.03
C ASN A 484 -2.08 2.55 22.84
N ALA A 485 -1.67 3.58 22.11
CA ALA A 485 -2.42 4.14 20.99
C ALA A 485 -2.80 3.08 19.94
N LYS A 486 -1.89 2.13 19.65
CA LYS A 486 -2.13 1.05 18.69
C LYS A 486 -3.22 0.11 19.18
N LEU A 487 -3.16 -0.28 20.45
CA LEU A 487 -4.18 -1.17 21.01
C LEU A 487 -5.56 -0.50 21.12
N TYR A 488 -5.62 0.81 21.37
CA TYR A 488 -6.87 1.58 21.27
C TYR A 488 -7.44 1.52 19.85
N VAL A 489 -6.62 1.78 18.82
CA VAL A 489 -7.04 1.68 17.42
C VAL A 489 -7.52 0.27 17.09
N ARG A 490 -6.78 -0.76 17.48
CA ARG A 490 -7.20 -2.15 17.24
C ARG A 490 -8.53 -2.47 17.92
N LEU A 491 -8.69 -2.06 19.18
CA LEU A 491 -9.93 -2.26 19.93
C LEU A 491 -11.11 -1.51 19.26
N ALA A 492 -10.89 -0.28 18.80
CA ALA A 492 -11.88 0.50 18.07
C ALA A 492 -12.31 -0.18 16.77
N ASN A 493 -11.35 -0.74 16.02
CA ASN A 493 -11.61 -1.49 14.78
C ASN A 493 -12.33 -2.84 15.03
N LEU A 494 -12.48 -3.28 16.29
CA LEU A 494 -13.36 -4.40 16.61
C LEU A 494 -14.82 -3.97 16.72
N TYR A 495 -15.14 -2.68 16.60
CA TYR A 495 -16.49 -2.12 16.63
C TYR A 495 -16.89 -1.55 15.26
N ASP A 496 -16.69 -2.32 14.18
CA ASP A 496 -16.82 -1.85 12.79
C ASP A 496 -18.23 -1.95 12.18
N GLU A 497 -19.25 -2.41 12.92
CA GLU A 497 -20.63 -2.41 12.43
C GLU A 497 -21.35 -1.11 12.81
N LYS A 498 -22.28 -0.63 11.98
CA LYS A 498 -23.04 0.62 12.22
C LYS A 498 -23.69 0.69 13.60
N GLN A 499 -24.08 -0.45 14.17
CA GLN A 499 -24.68 -0.53 15.51
C GLN A 499 -23.69 -0.23 16.65
N TYR A 500 -22.38 -0.35 16.42
CA TYR A 500 -21.31 -0.10 17.39
C TYR A 500 -20.59 1.24 17.17
N PHE A 501 -21.20 2.16 16.43
CA PHE A 501 -20.62 3.47 16.12
C PHE A 501 -20.16 4.22 17.39
N PHE A 502 -20.99 4.23 18.44
CA PHE A 502 -20.69 4.95 19.68
C PHE A 502 -19.58 4.29 20.49
N GLU A 503 -19.50 2.97 20.50
CA GLU A 503 -18.42 2.21 21.14
C GLU A 503 -17.08 2.48 20.44
N LYS A 504 -17.06 2.45 19.10
CA LYS A 504 -15.88 2.82 18.31
C LYS A 504 -15.45 4.26 18.58
N LEU A 505 -16.40 5.19 18.58
CA LEU A 505 -16.16 6.60 18.87
C LEU A 505 -15.58 6.79 20.27
N TYR A 506 -16.17 6.17 21.30
CA TYR A 506 -15.73 6.28 22.69
C TYR A 506 -14.31 5.77 22.87
N VAL A 507 -13.98 4.59 22.31
CA VAL A 507 -12.63 4.01 22.40
C VAL A 507 -11.59 4.89 21.71
N LEU A 508 -11.91 5.45 20.54
CA LEU A 508 -10.99 6.37 19.85
C LEU A 508 -10.83 7.70 20.59
N GLN A 509 -11.89 8.24 21.18
CA GLN A 509 -11.82 9.46 22.00
C GLN A 509 -11.00 9.24 23.26
N GLU A 510 -11.20 8.14 23.97
CA GLU A 510 -10.37 7.75 25.12
C GLU A 510 -8.90 7.62 24.71
N GLY A 511 -8.64 6.98 23.56
CA GLY A 511 -7.30 6.90 22.98
C GLY A 511 -6.71 8.28 22.68
N ALA A 512 -7.48 9.21 22.12
CA ALA A 512 -7.04 10.58 21.81
C ALA A 512 -6.79 11.41 23.08
N GLU A 513 -7.55 11.18 24.15
CA GLU A 513 -7.32 11.82 25.46
C GLU A 513 -6.00 11.35 26.09
N GLN A 514 -5.70 10.04 25.99
CA GLN A 514 -4.43 9.48 26.47
C GLN A 514 -3.23 9.83 25.57
N PHE A 515 -3.48 10.00 24.26
CA PHE A 515 -2.45 10.25 23.25
C PHE A 515 -2.81 11.44 22.34
N PRO A 516 -2.77 12.69 22.86
CA PRO A 516 -3.23 13.88 22.14
C PRO A 516 -2.38 14.27 20.93
N GLU A 517 -1.19 13.68 20.75
CA GLU A 517 -0.32 13.90 19.60
C GLU A 517 -0.38 12.73 18.58
N ASN A 518 -1.31 11.77 18.73
CA ASN A 518 -1.38 10.61 17.85
C ASN A 518 -2.25 10.86 16.61
N SER A 519 -1.60 11.07 15.47
CA SER A 519 -2.25 11.33 14.19
C SER A 519 -3.14 10.17 13.69
N GLU A 520 -2.78 8.93 14.01
CA GLU A 520 -3.43 7.72 13.53
C GLU A 520 -4.83 7.55 14.14
N ILE A 521 -4.98 7.85 15.44
CA ILE A 521 -6.29 7.90 16.12
C ILE A 521 -7.17 8.99 15.49
N TYR A 522 -6.63 10.19 15.28
CA TYR A 522 -7.40 11.28 14.65
C TYR A 522 -7.82 10.98 13.22
N ASN A 523 -6.97 10.31 12.42
CA ASN A 523 -7.35 9.83 11.10
C ASN A 523 -8.56 8.88 11.17
N ASN A 524 -8.54 7.92 12.10
CA ASN A 524 -9.65 6.98 12.26
C ASN A 524 -10.93 7.65 12.80
N LEU A 525 -10.80 8.66 13.67
CA LEU A 525 -11.93 9.50 14.09
C LEU A 525 -12.53 10.25 12.91
N ALA A 526 -11.70 10.86 12.07
CA ALA A 526 -12.16 11.58 10.89
C ALA A 526 -12.90 10.65 9.92
N LEU A 527 -12.36 9.45 9.66
CA LEU A 527 -13.02 8.45 8.83
C LEU A 527 -14.35 7.98 9.44
N LEU A 528 -14.41 7.75 10.75
CA LEU A 528 -15.65 7.40 11.44
C LEU A 528 -16.73 8.49 11.28
N TYR A 529 -16.37 9.76 11.48
CA TYR A 529 -17.31 10.87 11.26
C TYR A 529 -17.71 11.06 9.79
N SER A 530 -16.83 10.70 8.85
CA SER A 530 -17.08 10.78 7.41
C SER A 530 -18.21 9.87 6.90
N GLU A 531 -18.58 8.87 7.71
CA GLU A 531 -19.73 7.99 7.47
C GLU A 531 -21.06 8.64 7.87
N THR A 532 -21.02 9.77 8.58
CA THR A 532 -22.18 10.55 9.01
C THR A 532 -22.37 11.80 8.14
N SER A 533 -23.46 12.55 8.36
CA SER A 533 -23.68 13.85 7.73
C SER A 533 -22.97 15.02 8.44
N VAL A 534 -22.14 14.76 9.47
CA VAL A 534 -21.51 15.79 10.30
C VAL A 534 -20.16 16.21 9.71
N GLN A 535 -20.20 17.16 8.77
CA GLN A 535 -19.02 17.65 8.07
C GLN A 535 -18.00 18.33 9.01
N ASP A 536 -18.45 19.22 9.90
CA ASP A 536 -17.55 20.01 10.77
C ASP A 536 -16.64 19.12 11.62
N SER A 537 -17.19 18.05 12.21
CA SER A 537 -16.42 17.08 13.00
C SER A 537 -15.42 16.31 12.14
N THR A 538 -15.82 15.93 10.93
CA THR A 538 -14.93 15.25 9.98
C THR A 538 -13.71 16.12 9.67
N GLU A 539 -13.94 17.39 9.35
CA GLU A 539 -12.86 18.35 9.05
C GLU A 539 -12.00 18.63 10.29
N TYR A 540 -12.61 18.79 11.46
CA TYR A 540 -11.90 19.00 12.72
C TYR A 540 -10.87 17.88 12.99
N TYR A 541 -11.29 16.62 12.90
CA TYR A 541 -10.38 15.49 13.16
C TYR A 541 -9.36 15.29 12.02
N PHE A 542 -9.70 15.59 10.77
CA PHE A 542 -8.71 15.59 9.69
C PHE A 542 -7.63 16.66 9.90
N ASN A 543 -7.99 17.84 10.41
CA ASN A 543 -7.03 18.89 10.73
C ASN A 543 -6.11 18.44 11.88
N LEU A 544 -6.65 17.88 12.96
CA LEU A 544 -5.85 17.32 14.04
C LEU A 544 -4.91 16.20 13.56
N ALA A 545 -5.38 15.31 12.68
CA ALA A 545 -4.55 14.28 12.09
C ALA A 545 -3.39 14.86 11.28
N GLN A 546 -3.64 15.93 10.51
CA GLN A 546 -2.64 16.60 9.69
C GLN A 546 -1.64 17.43 10.51
N GLU A 547 -2.07 18.08 11.59
CA GLU A 547 -1.22 18.86 12.49
C GLU A 547 -0.21 17.97 13.24
N ASN A 548 -0.64 16.75 13.60
CA ASN A 548 0.16 15.81 14.39
C ASN A 548 0.90 14.76 13.55
N SER A 549 0.70 14.69 12.22
CA SER A 549 1.33 13.67 11.39
C SER A 549 2.74 14.09 10.91
N PRO A 550 3.75 13.21 11.04
CA PRO A 550 5.07 13.43 10.43
C PRO A 550 5.03 13.32 8.90
N ASN A 551 4.01 12.67 8.33
CA ASN A 551 3.78 12.55 6.88
C ASN A 551 2.30 12.74 6.52
N ASN A 552 2.01 13.87 5.88
CA ASN A 552 0.64 14.26 5.56
C ASN A 552 0.03 13.60 4.33
N ASP A 553 0.80 12.82 3.55
CA ASP A 553 0.30 12.27 2.28
C ASP A 553 -0.92 11.35 2.47
N GLN A 554 -0.94 10.53 3.53
CA GLN A 554 -2.08 9.66 3.82
C GLN A 554 -3.31 10.45 4.26
N VAL A 555 -3.15 11.39 5.20
CA VAL A 555 -4.27 12.22 5.68
C VAL A 555 -4.85 13.02 4.51
N ARG A 556 -3.99 13.60 3.66
CA ARG A 556 -4.40 14.28 2.43
C ARG A 556 -5.12 13.34 1.47
N SER A 557 -4.67 12.10 1.32
CA SER A 557 -5.35 11.09 0.50
C SER A 557 -6.79 10.86 0.95
N ASN A 558 -7.00 10.66 2.26
CA ASN A 558 -8.32 10.44 2.84
C ASN A 558 -9.21 11.69 2.74
N ARG A 559 -8.65 12.88 3.00
CA ARG A 559 -9.35 14.17 2.80
C ARG A 559 -9.78 14.36 1.35
N LEU A 560 -8.88 14.04 0.41
CA LEU A 560 -9.15 14.15 -1.03
C LEU A 560 -10.27 13.20 -1.46
N ALA A 561 -10.23 11.93 -1.01
CA ALA A 561 -11.31 10.98 -1.26
C ALA A 561 -12.63 11.45 -0.65
N TYR A 562 -12.61 11.94 0.59
CA TYR A 562 -13.80 12.48 1.26
C TYR A 562 -14.44 13.62 0.48
N TYR A 563 -13.67 14.68 0.17
CA TYR A 563 -14.20 15.83 -0.55
C TYR A 563 -14.64 15.49 -1.96
N THR A 564 -13.92 14.61 -2.66
CA THR A 564 -14.29 14.16 -4.01
C THR A 564 -15.62 13.41 -3.97
N ARG A 565 -15.79 12.49 -3.02
CA ARG A 565 -17.03 11.71 -2.85
C ARG A 565 -18.23 12.58 -2.48
N GLN A 566 -18.04 13.59 -1.63
CA GLN A 566 -19.10 14.52 -1.22
C GLN A 566 -19.36 15.65 -2.23
N ALA A 567 -18.73 15.61 -3.42
CA ALA A 567 -18.80 16.65 -4.44
C ALA A 567 -18.39 18.06 -3.94
N MET A 568 -17.51 18.13 -2.94
CA MET A 568 -16.98 19.37 -2.36
C MET A 568 -15.74 19.83 -3.15
N LEU A 569 -15.98 20.39 -4.33
CA LEU A 569 -14.93 20.67 -5.31
C LEU A 569 -13.87 21.67 -4.81
N GLU A 570 -14.26 22.74 -4.10
CA GLU A 570 -13.30 23.77 -3.67
C GLU A 570 -12.32 23.25 -2.60
N PRO A 571 -12.77 22.60 -1.51
CA PRO A 571 -11.86 21.91 -0.60
C PRO A 571 -11.02 20.81 -1.28
N ALA A 572 -11.60 20.06 -2.22
CA ALA A 572 -10.88 19.03 -2.96
C ALA A 572 -9.72 19.60 -3.79
N LYS A 573 -9.94 20.73 -4.48
CA LYS A 573 -8.90 21.46 -5.23
C LYS A 573 -7.80 21.96 -4.32
N ALA A 574 -8.13 22.53 -3.16
CA ALA A 574 -7.14 22.99 -2.20
C ALA A 574 -6.21 21.84 -1.74
N VAL A 575 -6.79 20.69 -1.39
CA VAL A 575 -5.99 19.50 -1.01
C VAL A 575 -5.17 18.98 -2.19
N LEU A 576 -5.70 19.00 -3.42
CA LEU A 576 -4.98 18.64 -4.64
C LEU A 576 -3.74 19.53 -4.85
N GLU A 577 -3.87 20.84 -4.65
CA GLU A 577 -2.77 21.81 -4.78
C GLU A 577 -1.69 21.63 -3.70
N GLU A 578 -2.10 21.38 -2.45
CA GLU A 578 -1.18 21.10 -1.34
C GLU A 578 -0.37 19.80 -1.53
N SER A 579 -0.87 18.88 -2.36
CA SER A 579 -0.38 17.51 -2.48
C SER A 579 0.31 17.21 -3.83
N ILE A 580 0.61 18.22 -4.65
CA ILE A 580 1.23 18.06 -5.99
C ILE A 580 2.54 17.25 -5.98
N LYS A 581 3.31 17.29 -4.90
CA LYS A 581 4.58 16.54 -4.80
C LYS A 581 4.45 15.21 -4.06
N GLY A 582 3.24 14.82 -3.67
CA GLY A 582 2.96 13.59 -2.96
C GLY A 582 3.32 12.38 -3.82
N LYS A 583 4.07 11.44 -3.24
CA LYS A 583 4.49 10.20 -3.94
C LYS A 583 3.69 8.99 -3.51
N TYR A 584 2.86 9.15 -2.49
CA TYR A 584 2.06 8.06 -1.94
C TYR A 584 1.05 7.53 -2.96
N LYS A 585 1.00 6.20 -3.15
CA LYS A 585 0.23 5.56 -4.23
C LYS A 585 -1.27 5.88 -4.14
N THR A 586 -1.83 5.75 -2.96
CA THR A 586 -3.24 6.04 -2.63
C THR A 586 -3.61 7.48 -2.94
N LEU A 587 -2.72 8.42 -2.54
CA LEU A 587 -2.90 9.84 -2.83
C LEU A 587 -2.89 10.09 -4.34
N ARG A 588 -1.92 9.53 -5.07
CA ARG A 588 -1.83 9.67 -6.53
C ARG A 588 -3.04 9.06 -7.24
N SER A 589 -3.59 7.97 -6.70
CA SER A 589 -4.81 7.33 -7.23
C SER A 589 -6.00 8.29 -7.09
N ASN A 590 -6.22 8.84 -5.89
CA ASN A 590 -7.30 9.79 -5.61
C ASN A 590 -7.13 11.10 -6.40
N GLN A 591 -5.89 11.57 -6.58
CA GLN A 591 -5.57 12.71 -7.43
C GLN A 591 -5.94 12.45 -8.90
N ALA A 592 -5.65 11.25 -9.43
CA ALA A 592 -6.01 10.90 -10.80
C ALA A 592 -7.53 10.96 -11.02
N VAL A 593 -8.32 10.44 -10.08
CA VAL A 593 -9.78 10.52 -10.11
C VAL A 593 -10.25 11.98 -10.12
N LEU A 594 -9.80 12.80 -9.17
CA LEU A 594 -10.25 14.20 -9.08
C LEU A 594 -9.83 15.03 -10.29
N ARG A 595 -8.61 14.84 -10.80
CA ARG A 595 -8.13 15.56 -12.00
C ARG A 595 -8.99 15.23 -13.21
N GLN A 596 -9.35 13.96 -13.38
CA GLN A 596 -10.26 13.55 -14.45
C GLN A 596 -11.64 14.20 -14.29
N LEU A 597 -12.21 14.22 -13.08
CA LEU A 597 -13.48 14.89 -12.80
C LEU A 597 -13.45 16.40 -13.08
N LEU A 598 -12.28 17.04 -12.89
CA LEU A 598 -12.07 18.46 -13.17
C LEU A 598 -11.68 18.75 -14.62
N GLY A 599 -11.55 17.73 -15.48
CA GLY A 599 -11.07 17.88 -16.87
C GLY A 599 -9.63 18.39 -16.97
N MET A 600 -8.79 18.11 -15.96
CA MET A 600 -7.39 18.50 -15.92
C MET A 600 -6.49 17.42 -16.49
N ASP A 601 -5.40 17.82 -17.15
CA ASP A 601 -4.39 16.88 -17.64
C ASP A 601 -3.80 16.02 -16.50
N PRO A 602 -3.43 14.76 -16.78
CA PRO A 602 -2.72 13.91 -15.83
C PRO A 602 -1.47 14.60 -15.27
N GLN A 603 -1.28 14.51 -13.96
CA GLN A 603 -0.18 15.16 -13.26
C GLN A 603 1.18 14.52 -13.55
N ASP A 604 1.24 13.20 -13.45
CA ASP A 604 2.47 12.44 -13.64
C ASP A 604 2.68 12.16 -15.12
N LYS A 605 3.90 12.43 -15.61
CA LYS A 605 4.36 11.96 -16.93
C LYS A 605 4.87 10.52 -16.89
N GLU A 606 5.20 10.03 -15.69
CA GLU A 606 5.71 8.67 -15.49
C GLU A 606 4.56 7.65 -15.60
N HIS A 607 4.82 6.52 -16.23
CA HIS A 607 3.84 5.45 -16.38
C HIS A 607 3.95 4.50 -15.19
N PHE A 608 3.00 4.55 -14.26
CA PHE A 608 2.94 3.57 -13.18
C PHE A 608 2.46 2.23 -13.73
N MET A 609 3.34 1.23 -13.78
CA MET A 609 3.07 -0.14 -14.26
C MET A 609 3.75 -1.12 -13.29
N PRO A 610 3.09 -1.49 -12.18
CA PRO A 610 3.69 -2.38 -11.17
C PRO A 610 3.81 -3.82 -11.69
N ASP A 611 4.70 -4.62 -11.12
CA ASP A 611 4.86 -6.03 -11.55
C ASP A 611 3.63 -6.90 -11.21
N SER A 612 2.82 -6.49 -10.22
CA SER A 612 1.58 -7.18 -9.83
C SER A 612 0.52 -6.19 -9.34
N LEU A 613 -0.76 -6.58 -9.40
CA LEU A 613 -1.91 -5.80 -8.90
C LEU A 613 -2.57 -6.47 -7.68
N LYS A 614 -1.77 -7.17 -6.86
CA LYS A 614 -2.27 -7.84 -5.64
C LYS A 614 -2.70 -6.83 -4.58
N GLU A 615 -1.97 -5.73 -4.47
CA GLU A 615 -2.30 -4.63 -3.56
C GLU A 615 -3.35 -3.73 -4.21
N VAL A 616 -4.34 -3.31 -3.42
CA VAL A 616 -5.47 -2.51 -3.93
C VAL A 616 -4.99 -1.18 -4.50
N GLU A 617 -4.00 -0.54 -3.87
CA GLU A 617 -3.43 0.74 -4.30
C GLU A 617 -2.70 0.63 -5.64
N ASP A 618 -2.14 -0.54 -5.94
CA ASP A 618 -1.48 -0.81 -7.22
C ASP A 618 -2.51 -0.91 -8.35
N PHE A 619 -3.60 -1.64 -8.11
CA PHE A 619 -4.73 -1.74 -9.05
C PHE A 619 -5.35 -0.36 -9.31
N THR A 620 -5.79 0.35 -8.28
CA THR A 620 -6.54 1.61 -8.48
C THR A 620 -5.69 2.69 -9.10
N LEU A 621 -4.42 2.82 -8.72
CA LEU A 621 -3.52 3.79 -9.33
C LEU A 621 -3.28 3.49 -10.81
N PHE A 622 -3.01 2.22 -11.14
CA PHE A 622 -2.84 1.80 -12.54
C PHE A 622 -4.12 2.06 -13.35
N TYR A 623 -5.27 1.67 -12.81
CA TYR A 623 -6.56 1.77 -13.46
C TYR A 623 -6.96 3.24 -13.71
N ASN A 624 -6.97 4.07 -12.66
CA ASN A 624 -7.35 5.48 -12.74
C ASN A 624 -6.40 6.26 -13.68
N GLN A 625 -5.08 6.04 -13.60
CA GLN A 625 -4.14 6.70 -14.51
C GLN A 625 -4.30 6.25 -15.97
N THR A 626 -4.72 5.01 -16.21
CA THR A 626 -4.97 4.52 -17.57
C THR A 626 -6.20 5.20 -18.16
N ILE A 627 -7.28 5.36 -17.38
CA ILE A 627 -8.46 6.11 -17.81
C ILE A 627 -8.11 7.55 -18.18
N SER A 628 -7.36 8.26 -17.33
CA SER A 628 -7.01 9.66 -17.57
C SER A 628 -6.15 9.90 -18.82
N ARG A 629 -5.62 8.85 -19.45
CA ARG A 629 -4.77 8.92 -20.65
C ARG A 629 -5.38 8.29 -21.90
N LEU A 630 -6.64 7.85 -21.85
CA LEU A 630 -7.28 7.17 -22.98
C LEU A 630 -7.25 7.98 -24.29
N SER A 631 -7.28 9.32 -24.20
CA SER A 631 -7.26 10.22 -25.35
C SER A 631 -5.87 10.48 -25.95
N GLU A 632 -4.78 10.05 -25.31
CA GLU A 632 -3.41 10.37 -25.75
C GLU A 632 -2.87 9.44 -26.86
N GLY A 633 -3.59 8.38 -27.22
CA GLY A 633 -3.08 7.41 -28.20
C GLY A 633 -2.08 6.41 -27.61
N ASP A 634 -2.00 6.27 -26.28
CA ASP A 634 -1.05 5.39 -25.59
C ASP A 634 -1.49 3.91 -25.64
N THR A 635 -0.80 3.12 -26.46
CA THR A 635 -0.98 1.66 -26.56
C THR A 635 -0.03 0.87 -25.67
N THR A 636 0.92 1.52 -24.98
CA THR A 636 1.93 0.84 -24.15
C THR A 636 1.31 0.09 -22.98
N ARG A 637 0.11 0.51 -22.55
CA ARG A 637 -0.70 -0.11 -21.48
C ARG A 637 -1.25 -1.49 -21.84
N LEU A 638 -1.41 -1.82 -23.11
CA LEU A 638 -2.05 -3.08 -23.53
C LEU A 638 -1.29 -4.32 -23.09
N LYS A 639 0.05 -4.29 -23.14
CA LYS A 639 0.88 -5.44 -22.71
C LYS A 639 0.74 -5.70 -21.21
N PRO A 640 0.97 -4.72 -20.31
CA PRO A 640 0.70 -4.89 -18.88
C PRO A 640 -0.71 -5.40 -18.57
N ILE A 641 -1.74 -4.86 -19.24
CA ILE A 641 -3.13 -5.33 -19.02
C ILE A 641 -3.28 -6.82 -19.35
N ASN A 642 -2.66 -7.31 -20.44
CA ASN A 642 -2.68 -8.73 -20.77
C ASN A 642 -1.95 -9.58 -19.73
N ASP A 643 -0.80 -9.10 -19.26
CA ASP A 643 0.00 -9.78 -18.23
C ASP A 643 -0.81 -9.88 -16.91
N TYR A 644 -1.51 -8.82 -16.54
CA TYR A 644 -2.37 -8.79 -15.34
C TYR A 644 -3.61 -9.68 -15.46
N LEU A 645 -4.28 -9.70 -16.62
CA LEU A 645 -5.43 -10.58 -16.88
C LEU A 645 -5.04 -12.06 -16.84
N GLY A 646 -3.78 -12.40 -17.15
CA GLY A 646 -3.26 -13.77 -17.06
C GLY A 646 -2.87 -14.22 -15.64
N SER A 647 -2.85 -13.31 -14.66
CA SER A 647 -2.42 -13.60 -13.28
C SER A 647 -3.60 -14.07 -12.42
N PRO A 648 -3.54 -15.27 -11.80
CA PRO A 648 -4.61 -15.76 -10.91
C PRO A 648 -4.91 -14.83 -9.73
N GLY A 649 -3.91 -14.07 -9.27
CA GLY A 649 -4.05 -13.13 -8.15
C GLY A 649 -4.94 -11.93 -8.45
N ASN A 650 -5.24 -11.65 -9.72
CA ASN A 650 -6.00 -10.47 -10.13
C ASN A 650 -7.45 -10.81 -10.52
N GLN A 651 -7.94 -12.01 -10.20
CA GLN A 651 -9.27 -12.47 -10.62
C GLN A 651 -10.40 -11.57 -10.11
N ILE A 652 -10.22 -10.93 -8.95
CA ILE A 652 -11.19 -9.98 -8.37
C ILE A 652 -11.38 -8.75 -9.27
N PHE A 653 -10.34 -8.33 -10.01
CA PHE A 653 -10.36 -7.15 -10.87
C PHE A 653 -10.53 -7.48 -12.37
N PHE A 654 -10.95 -8.70 -12.68
CA PHE A 654 -10.96 -9.21 -14.06
C PHE A 654 -11.89 -8.41 -14.98
N SER A 655 -13.12 -8.12 -14.55
CA SER A 655 -14.11 -7.35 -15.32
C SER A 655 -13.58 -5.94 -15.61
N ASP A 656 -13.05 -5.27 -14.59
CA ASP A 656 -12.53 -3.91 -14.69
C ASP A 656 -11.32 -3.84 -15.63
N LEU A 657 -10.37 -4.76 -15.51
CA LEU A 657 -9.21 -4.83 -16.39
C LEU A 657 -9.60 -5.14 -17.84
N LEU A 658 -10.58 -6.01 -18.05
CA LEU A 658 -11.06 -6.34 -19.40
C LEU A 658 -11.82 -5.17 -20.03
N TYR A 659 -12.61 -4.46 -19.24
CA TYR A 659 -13.28 -3.24 -19.66
C TYR A 659 -12.27 -2.14 -20.00
N LEU A 660 -11.30 -1.90 -19.13
CA LEU A 660 -10.20 -0.95 -19.35
C LEU A 660 -9.44 -1.27 -20.65
N LYS A 661 -9.16 -2.56 -20.91
CA LYS A 661 -8.58 -3.00 -22.19
C LYS A 661 -9.46 -2.63 -23.37
N GLY A 662 -10.78 -2.81 -23.24
CA GLY A 662 -11.77 -2.43 -24.25
C GLY A 662 -11.72 -0.92 -24.56
N LEU A 663 -11.70 -0.09 -23.52
CA LEU A 663 -11.56 1.37 -23.63
C LEU A 663 -10.25 1.75 -24.35
N VAL A 664 -9.14 1.17 -23.92
CA VAL A 664 -7.81 1.41 -24.53
C VAL A 664 -7.83 1.01 -26.01
N HIS A 665 -8.44 -0.11 -26.39
CA HIS A 665 -8.55 -0.48 -27.81
C HIS A 665 -9.42 0.51 -28.60
N HIS A 666 -10.59 0.91 -28.09
CA HIS A 666 -11.49 1.82 -28.79
C HIS A 666 -10.84 3.17 -29.06
N TYR A 667 -10.32 3.83 -28.03
CA TYR A 667 -9.76 5.19 -28.15
C TYR A 667 -8.39 5.23 -28.83
N ASN A 668 -7.68 4.09 -28.94
CA ASN A 668 -6.45 3.96 -29.73
C ASN A 668 -6.66 3.54 -31.19
N GLY A 669 -7.88 3.64 -31.72
CA GLY A 669 -8.16 3.37 -33.13
C GLY A 669 -8.28 1.88 -33.49
N LEU A 670 -8.59 1.03 -32.52
CA LEU A 670 -8.95 -0.38 -32.71
C LEU A 670 -10.40 -0.64 -32.23
N PRO A 671 -11.40 0.09 -32.77
CA PRO A 671 -12.78 0.04 -32.26
C PRO A 671 -13.41 -1.34 -32.36
N ARG A 672 -13.00 -2.15 -33.34
CA ARG A 672 -13.44 -3.54 -33.49
C ARG A 672 -13.08 -4.41 -32.29
N GLU A 673 -11.83 -4.33 -31.84
CA GLU A 673 -11.36 -5.11 -30.68
C GLU A 673 -11.98 -4.59 -29.39
N GLY A 674 -12.09 -3.26 -29.25
CA GLY A 674 -12.77 -2.64 -28.12
C GLY A 674 -14.21 -3.13 -27.98
N ARG A 675 -14.99 -3.03 -29.06
CA ARG A 675 -16.37 -3.52 -29.12
C ARG A 675 -16.48 -5.00 -28.77
N ARG A 676 -15.67 -5.86 -29.38
CA ARG A 676 -15.71 -7.31 -29.13
C ARG A 676 -15.47 -7.65 -27.66
N LEU A 677 -14.55 -6.94 -27.00
CA LEU A 677 -14.27 -7.15 -25.57
C LEU A 677 -15.46 -6.72 -24.71
N VAL A 678 -16.04 -5.55 -24.96
CA VAL A 678 -17.18 -5.03 -24.19
C VAL A 678 -18.45 -5.85 -24.46
N GLU A 679 -18.67 -6.35 -25.68
CA GLU A 679 -19.78 -7.27 -25.99
C GLU A 679 -19.64 -8.58 -25.22
N ASN A 680 -18.45 -9.18 -25.22
CA ASN A 680 -18.21 -10.40 -24.45
C ASN A 680 -18.40 -10.16 -22.96
N LEU A 681 -17.98 -9.01 -22.45
CA LEU A 681 -18.16 -8.63 -21.05
C LEU A 681 -19.65 -8.45 -20.71
N ALA A 682 -20.44 -7.82 -21.59
CA ALA A 682 -21.90 -7.71 -21.46
C ALA A 682 -22.63 -9.06 -21.48
N LEU A 683 -22.05 -10.08 -22.12
CA LEU A 683 -22.57 -11.45 -22.13
C LEU A 683 -22.18 -12.23 -20.86
N GLN A 684 -21.02 -11.93 -20.26
CA GLN A 684 -20.49 -12.63 -19.09
C GLN A 684 -20.98 -12.04 -17.76
N MET A 685 -21.13 -10.72 -17.66
CA MET A 685 -21.45 -10.01 -16.41
C MET A 685 -22.94 -9.66 -16.36
N GLU A 686 -23.74 -10.51 -15.75
CA GLU A 686 -25.20 -10.35 -15.74
C GLU A 686 -25.67 -9.09 -15.00
N SER A 687 -24.99 -8.69 -13.92
CA SER A 687 -25.29 -7.48 -13.14
C SER A 687 -25.01 -6.18 -13.89
N GLU A 688 -23.90 -6.11 -14.62
CA GLU A 688 -23.40 -4.88 -15.27
C GLU A 688 -23.70 -4.81 -16.77
N ARG A 689 -24.33 -5.84 -17.35
CA ARG A 689 -24.59 -5.89 -18.79
C ARG A 689 -25.27 -4.66 -19.37
N GLY A 690 -26.18 -4.03 -18.60
CA GLY A 690 -26.87 -2.81 -19.02
C GLY A 690 -25.90 -1.65 -19.24
N TYR A 691 -24.92 -1.52 -18.34
CA TYR A 691 -23.85 -0.52 -18.43
C TYR A 691 -22.95 -0.74 -19.66
N TYR A 692 -22.55 -1.98 -19.93
CA TYR A 692 -21.72 -2.29 -21.10
C TYR A 692 -22.47 -2.08 -22.42
N TYR A 693 -23.75 -2.43 -22.51
CA TYR A 693 -24.56 -2.09 -23.69
C TYR A 693 -24.75 -0.59 -23.87
N ASN A 694 -24.87 0.18 -22.79
CA ASN A 694 -24.91 1.64 -22.89
C ASN A 694 -23.60 2.19 -23.48
N THR A 695 -22.45 1.66 -23.02
CA THR A 695 -21.13 2.02 -23.58
C THR A 695 -21.05 1.73 -25.08
N LEU A 696 -21.49 0.54 -25.51
CA LEU A 696 -21.55 0.18 -26.92
C LEU A 696 -22.49 1.11 -27.71
N GLY A 697 -23.63 1.48 -27.13
CA GLY A 697 -24.57 2.44 -27.71
C GLY A 697 -23.93 3.82 -27.94
N LEU A 698 -23.19 4.33 -26.95
CA LEU A 698 -22.47 5.60 -27.05
C LEU A 698 -21.36 5.54 -28.11
N TRP A 699 -20.61 4.45 -28.19
CA TRP A 699 -19.61 4.25 -29.25
C TRP A 699 -20.25 4.19 -30.64
N MET A 700 -21.39 3.52 -30.81
CA MET A 700 -22.10 3.52 -32.09
C MET A 700 -22.62 4.91 -32.46
N LEU A 701 -23.10 5.68 -31.47
CA LEU A 701 -23.54 7.06 -31.67
C LEU A 701 -22.37 7.96 -32.08
N GLU A 702 -21.21 7.81 -31.43
CA GLU A 702 -19.96 8.50 -31.77
C GLU A 702 -19.52 8.20 -33.21
N GLU A 703 -19.66 6.95 -33.64
CA GLU A 703 -19.30 6.47 -34.98
C GLU A 703 -20.41 6.72 -36.03
N LYS A 704 -21.45 7.50 -35.67
CA LYS A 704 -22.62 7.85 -36.51
C LYS A 704 -23.44 6.66 -36.99
N ASN A 705 -23.30 5.50 -36.35
CA ASN A 705 -24.13 4.31 -36.60
C ASN A 705 -25.39 4.37 -35.73
N ASN A 706 -26.27 5.34 -36.02
CA ASN A 706 -27.38 5.71 -35.13
C ASN A 706 -28.40 4.58 -34.91
N ARG A 707 -28.65 3.74 -35.93
CA ARG A 707 -29.55 2.56 -35.78
C ARG A 707 -28.95 1.51 -34.85
N ALA A 708 -27.66 1.22 -34.98
CA ALA A 708 -26.99 0.30 -34.06
C ALA A 708 -26.92 0.89 -32.64
N ALA A 709 -26.69 2.20 -32.51
CA ALA A 709 -26.74 2.90 -31.24
C ALA A 709 -28.10 2.72 -30.55
N ALA A 710 -29.19 2.96 -31.27
CA ALA A 710 -30.55 2.75 -30.77
C ALA A 710 -30.77 1.30 -30.31
N ALA A 711 -30.34 0.31 -31.10
CA ALA A 711 -30.46 -1.09 -30.72
C ALA A 711 -29.70 -1.44 -29.42
N TYR A 712 -28.49 -0.92 -29.24
CA TYR A 712 -27.73 -1.12 -27.99
C TYR A 712 -28.34 -0.38 -26.81
N PHE A 713 -28.80 0.86 -26.98
CA PHE A 713 -29.50 1.56 -25.91
C PHE A 713 -30.79 0.86 -25.50
N LYS A 714 -31.52 0.28 -26.45
CA LYS A 714 -32.66 -0.59 -26.15
C LYS A 714 -32.22 -1.80 -25.30
N GLN A 715 -31.13 -2.48 -25.67
CA GLN A 715 -30.60 -3.59 -24.89
C GLN A 715 -30.12 -3.18 -23.49
N ALA A 716 -29.58 -1.97 -23.33
CA ALA A 716 -29.18 -1.43 -22.04
C ALA A 716 -30.39 -1.13 -21.15
N LYS A 717 -31.38 -0.44 -21.74
CA LYS A 717 -32.67 -0.10 -21.14
C LYS A 717 -33.44 -1.34 -20.68
N ASP A 718 -33.57 -2.35 -21.56
CA ASP A 718 -34.27 -3.61 -21.28
C ASP A 718 -33.60 -4.43 -20.14
N ARG A 719 -32.38 -4.06 -19.72
CA ARG A 719 -31.64 -4.64 -18.58
C ARG A 719 -31.57 -3.70 -17.37
N GLY A 720 -32.38 -2.65 -17.34
CA GLY A 720 -32.51 -1.76 -16.19
C GLY A 720 -31.49 -0.61 -16.12
N TYR A 721 -30.73 -0.32 -17.17
CA TYR A 721 -29.81 0.82 -17.16
C TYR A 721 -30.55 2.14 -17.46
N MET A 722 -30.85 2.90 -16.41
CA MET A 722 -31.74 4.06 -16.46
C MET A 722 -31.28 5.19 -17.40
N GLN A 723 -29.97 5.43 -17.53
CA GLN A 723 -29.46 6.50 -18.39
C GLN A 723 -29.72 6.21 -19.89
N ALA A 724 -29.88 4.94 -20.28
CA ALA A 724 -30.09 4.55 -21.68
C ALA A 724 -31.48 4.92 -22.21
N TYR A 725 -32.47 5.21 -21.36
CA TYR A 725 -33.82 5.57 -21.79
C TYR A 725 -33.81 6.83 -22.68
N LEU A 726 -33.14 7.89 -22.22
CA LEU A 726 -33.03 9.14 -22.98
C LEU A 726 -32.19 8.93 -24.25
N SER A 727 -31.03 8.28 -24.12
CA SER A 727 -30.13 8.02 -25.24
C SER A 727 -30.78 7.17 -26.34
N HIS A 728 -31.66 6.23 -25.99
CA HIS A 728 -32.41 5.41 -26.95
C HIS A 728 -33.30 6.27 -27.86
N GLY A 729 -34.10 7.17 -27.29
CA GLY A 729 -34.98 8.07 -28.06
C GLY A 729 -34.19 9.01 -28.97
N TYR A 730 -33.10 9.57 -28.47
CA TYR A 730 -32.21 10.45 -29.25
C TYR A 730 -31.50 9.71 -30.38
N ALA A 731 -31.04 8.48 -30.15
CA ALA A 731 -30.42 7.67 -31.19
C ALA A 731 -31.43 7.31 -32.31
N LEU A 732 -32.68 7.01 -31.97
CA LEU A 732 -33.76 6.77 -32.95
C LEU A 732 -34.08 8.01 -33.78
N ALA A 733 -34.12 9.19 -33.15
CA ALA A 733 -34.31 10.45 -33.86
C ALA A 733 -33.15 10.72 -34.85
N LEU A 734 -31.91 10.50 -34.42
CA LEU A 734 -30.72 10.57 -35.30
C LEU A 734 -30.67 9.46 -36.36
N ALA A 735 -31.37 8.35 -36.14
CA ALA A 735 -31.55 7.27 -37.10
C ALA A 735 -32.67 7.55 -38.13
N HIS A 736 -33.29 8.74 -38.07
CA HIS A 736 -34.41 9.16 -38.91
C HIS A 736 -35.67 8.31 -38.70
N GLN A 737 -35.92 7.86 -37.47
CA GLN A 737 -37.10 7.08 -37.06
C GLN A 737 -37.92 7.85 -36.02
N PRO A 738 -38.59 8.96 -36.41
CA PRO A 738 -39.23 9.88 -35.47
C PRO A 738 -40.39 9.25 -34.68
N GLU A 739 -41.17 8.36 -35.29
CA GLU A 739 -42.30 7.69 -34.59
C GLU A 739 -41.81 6.77 -33.48
N GLU A 740 -40.79 5.95 -33.77
CA GLU A 740 -40.14 5.07 -32.78
C GLU A 740 -39.43 5.91 -31.70
N ALA A 741 -38.80 7.02 -32.09
CA ALA A 741 -38.14 7.94 -31.17
C ALA A 741 -39.14 8.52 -30.16
N VAL A 742 -40.32 8.98 -30.61
CA VAL A 742 -41.38 9.48 -29.73
C VAL A 742 -41.80 8.42 -28.72
N ALA A 743 -42.07 7.20 -29.17
CA ALA A 743 -42.44 6.10 -28.27
C ALA A 743 -41.35 5.82 -27.22
N ALA A 744 -40.08 5.78 -27.64
CA ALA A 744 -38.95 5.58 -26.74
C ALA A 744 -38.75 6.72 -25.73
N LEU A 745 -39.01 7.97 -26.12
CA LEU A 745 -38.89 9.14 -25.23
C LEU A 745 -39.98 9.18 -24.17
N GLU A 746 -41.19 8.70 -24.48
CA GLU A 746 -42.27 8.59 -23.48
C GLU A 746 -41.95 7.59 -22.38
N GLU A 747 -41.18 6.54 -22.69
CA GLU A 747 -40.72 5.57 -21.70
C GLU A 747 -39.71 6.16 -20.69
N VAL A 748 -39.12 7.34 -20.93
CA VAL A 748 -38.22 8.01 -19.97
C VAL A 748 -38.94 8.27 -18.63
N ALA A 749 -40.28 8.33 -18.64
CA ALA A 749 -41.09 8.44 -17.44
C ALA A 749 -40.87 7.32 -16.42
N TYR A 750 -40.40 6.15 -16.84
CA TYR A 750 -40.06 5.05 -15.93
C TYR A 750 -38.84 5.33 -15.04
N THR A 751 -37.99 6.31 -15.41
CA THR A 751 -36.76 6.63 -14.65
C THR A 751 -37.01 7.49 -13.42
N GLN A 752 -38.15 8.18 -13.33
CA GLN A 752 -38.47 9.17 -12.29
C GLN A 752 -37.45 10.33 -12.16
N ASN A 753 -36.59 10.54 -13.16
CA ASN A 753 -35.66 11.66 -13.20
C ASN A 753 -36.33 12.86 -13.88
N GLU A 754 -36.71 13.87 -13.09
CA GLU A 754 -37.42 15.07 -13.57
C GLU A 754 -36.67 15.83 -14.67
N ALA A 755 -35.34 15.93 -14.56
CA ALA A 755 -34.53 16.62 -15.56
C ALA A 755 -34.52 15.87 -16.90
N ALA A 756 -34.32 14.54 -16.85
CA ALA A 756 -34.36 13.70 -18.05
C ALA A 756 -35.76 13.67 -18.68
N LEU A 757 -36.81 13.68 -17.86
CA LEU A 757 -38.21 13.74 -18.26
C LEU A 757 -38.54 15.02 -19.02
N ALA A 758 -38.12 16.18 -18.50
CA ALA A 758 -38.35 17.46 -19.16
C ALA A 758 -37.68 17.51 -20.55
N VAL A 759 -36.44 17.02 -20.64
CA VAL A 759 -35.70 16.96 -21.91
C VAL A 759 -36.38 16.00 -22.91
N ALA A 760 -36.78 14.81 -22.45
CA ALA A 760 -37.44 13.82 -23.29
C ALA A 760 -38.80 14.31 -23.82
N HIS A 761 -39.60 14.93 -22.95
CA HIS A 761 -40.93 15.44 -23.32
C HIS A 761 -40.84 16.58 -24.34
N GLY A 762 -39.84 17.46 -24.20
CA GLY A 762 -39.58 18.52 -25.17
C GLY A 762 -39.33 17.96 -26.58
N LEU A 763 -38.39 17.02 -26.70
CA LEU A 763 -38.09 16.40 -28.01
C LEU A 763 -39.28 15.58 -28.55
N ALA A 764 -39.97 14.80 -27.70
CA ALA A 764 -41.12 14.00 -28.14
C ALA A 764 -42.26 14.90 -28.67
N THR A 765 -42.50 16.06 -28.04
CA THR A 765 -43.49 17.03 -28.49
C THR A 765 -43.10 17.64 -29.83
N LEU A 766 -41.83 18.04 -29.99
CA LEU A 766 -41.30 18.57 -31.24
C LEU A 766 -41.48 17.58 -32.40
N LEU A 767 -41.15 16.31 -32.19
CA LEU A 767 -41.21 15.29 -33.24
C LEU A 767 -42.64 14.97 -33.70
N ARG A 768 -43.67 15.35 -32.94
CA ARG A 768 -45.10 15.24 -33.30
C ARG A 768 -45.62 16.41 -34.14
N GLN A 769 -44.92 17.53 -34.18
CA GLN A 769 -45.36 18.72 -34.90
C GLN A 769 -45.11 18.59 -36.41
N ASP A 770 -45.93 19.29 -37.21
CA ASP A 770 -45.67 19.42 -38.64
C ASP A 770 -44.63 20.51 -38.94
N LEU A 771 -44.02 20.44 -40.12
CA LEU A 771 -42.95 21.35 -40.53
C LEU A 771 -43.34 22.83 -40.48
N GLN A 772 -44.59 23.20 -40.83
CA GLN A 772 -44.97 24.63 -40.83
C GLN A 772 -45.05 25.18 -39.42
N THR A 773 -45.64 24.42 -38.49
CA THR A 773 -45.72 24.80 -37.07
C THR A 773 -44.31 25.02 -36.50
N VAL A 774 -43.37 24.10 -36.74
CA VAL A 774 -41.98 24.23 -36.28
C VAL A 774 -41.26 25.44 -36.89
N LEU A 775 -41.52 25.75 -38.17
CA LEU A 775 -40.92 26.91 -38.84
C LEU A 775 -41.42 28.25 -38.29
N GLN A 776 -42.68 28.33 -37.87
CA GLN A 776 -43.30 29.58 -37.40
C GLN A 776 -43.12 29.80 -35.89
N GLU A 777 -43.27 28.75 -35.09
CA GLU A 777 -43.37 28.83 -33.64
C GLU A 777 -42.17 28.21 -32.89
N GLY A 778 -41.41 27.34 -33.56
CA GLY A 778 -40.28 26.63 -32.95
C GLY A 778 -39.10 27.53 -32.62
N SER A 779 -38.36 27.22 -31.55
CA SER A 779 -37.08 27.86 -31.27
C SER A 779 -36.02 27.46 -32.31
N ASP A 780 -34.89 28.18 -32.37
CA ASP A 780 -33.79 27.81 -33.26
C ASP A 780 -33.21 26.42 -32.95
N LYS A 781 -33.25 26.01 -31.68
CA LYS A 781 -32.91 24.65 -31.24
C LYS A 781 -33.87 23.62 -31.85
N ASP A 782 -35.17 23.88 -31.75
CA ASP A 782 -36.22 22.99 -32.24
C ASP A 782 -36.15 22.83 -33.77
N LYS A 783 -36.01 23.95 -34.49
CA LYS A 783 -35.83 23.96 -35.95
C LYS A 783 -34.65 23.09 -36.37
N LEU A 784 -33.51 23.18 -35.67
CA LEU A 784 -32.34 22.36 -35.97
C LEU A 784 -32.55 20.88 -35.63
N GLN A 785 -33.10 20.56 -34.46
CA GLN A 785 -33.38 19.18 -34.07
C GLN A 785 -34.36 18.50 -35.03
N TYR A 786 -35.38 19.23 -35.48
CA TYR A 786 -36.33 18.77 -36.49
C TYR A 786 -35.62 18.56 -37.84
N LEU A 787 -34.83 19.53 -38.30
CA LEU A 787 -34.04 19.42 -39.54
C LEU A 787 -33.13 18.19 -39.54
N LEU A 788 -32.40 17.94 -38.46
CA LEU A 788 -31.50 16.79 -38.34
C LEU A 788 -32.26 15.46 -38.32
N THR A 789 -33.38 15.40 -37.62
CA THR A 789 -34.20 14.18 -37.51
C THR A 789 -34.87 13.81 -38.84
N TYR A 790 -35.43 14.80 -39.55
CA TYR A 790 -36.19 14.59 -40.78
C TYR A 790 -35.37 14.78 -42.07
N LEU A 791 -34.04 14.96 -41.96
CA LEU A 791 -33.17 15.36 -43.08
C LEU A 791 -33.38 14.58 -44.40
N PRO A 792 -33.47 13.23 -44.41
CA PRO A 792 -33.60 12.47 -45.66
C PRO A 792 -34.97 12.63 -46.33
N THR A 793 -36.01 12.96 -45.56
CA THR A 793 -37.39 13.07 -46.06
C THR A 793 -37.74 14.47 -46.56
N LEU A 794 -36.94 15.48 -46.22
CA LEU A 794 -37.19 16.86 -46.58
C LEU A 794 -36.75 17.17 -48.02
N SER A 795 -37.43 18.14 -48.64
CA SER A 795 -37.01 18.73 -49.91
C SER A 795 -35.91 19.78 -49.68
N LEU A 796 -35.12 20.06 -50.73
CA LEU A 796 -34.06 21.09 -50.64
C LEU A 796 -34.63 22.47 -50.26
N ASP A 797 -35.83 22.82 -50.70
CA ASP A 797 -36.46 24.10 -50.37
C ASP A 797 -36.86 24.17 -48.90
N GLN A 798 -37.37 23.06 -48.34
CA GLN A 798 -37.68 22.94 -46.91
C GLN A 798 -36.42 23.03 -46.05
N ILE A 799 -35.32 22.38 -46.47
CA ILE A 799 -34.03 22.46 -45.79
C ILE A 799 -33.49 23.90 -45.82
N ASN A 800 -33.54 24.57 -46.97
CA ASN A 800 -33.11 25.96 -47.09
C ASN A 800 -33.96 26.89 -46.22
N ALA A 801 -35.29 26.68 -46.19
CA ALA A 801 -36.20 27.47 -45.36
C ALA A 801 -35.85 27.33 -43.86
N MET A 802 -35.61 26.10 -43.38
CA MET A 802 -35.18 25.88 -41.99
C MET A 802 -33.79 26.45 -41.69
N ALA A 803 -32.81 26.21 -42.55
CA ALA A 803 -31.46 26.73 -42.32
C ALA A 803 -31.40 28.27 -42.33
N ASN A 804 -32.27 28.93 -43.10
CA ASN A 804 -32.35 30.38 -43.17
C ASN A 804 -33.12 30.99 -42.00
N SER A 805 -34.13 30.29 -41.46
CA SER A 805 -34.94 30.75 -40.33
C SER A 805 -34.25 30.61 -38.97
N ILE A 806 -33.08 29.98 -38.92
CA ILE A 806 -32.20 29.94 -37.74
C ILE A 806 -31.32 31.21 -37.73
N GLU A 807 -31.41 31.97 -36.64
CA GLU A 807 -30.66 33.21 -36.41
C GLU A 807 -29.42 32.96 -35.53
N GLU A 808 -29.51 32.05 -34.56
CA GLU A 808 -28.39 31.72 -33.68
C GLU A 808 -27.20 31.19 -34.49
N LYS A 809 -26.06 31.87 -34.37
CA LYS A 809 -24.88 31.61 -35.20
C LYS A 809 -24.42 30.16 -35.14
N ASP A 810 -24.38 29.57 -33.95
CA ASP A 810 -23.81 28.26 -33.74
C ASP A 810 -24.73 27.14 -34.28
N LEU A 811 -26.04 27.26 -34.07
CA LEU A 811 -27.05 26.35 -34.63
C LEU A 811 -27.15 26.50 -36.16
N LYS A 812 -27.05 27.73 -36.68
CA LYS A 812 -27.05 27.96 -38.13
C LYS A 812 -25.89 27.23 -38.82
N ARG A 813 -24.72 27.18 -38.18
CA ARG A 813 -23.57 26.40 -38.70
C ARG A 813 -23.90 24.91 -38.80
N HIS A 814 -24.56 24.33 -37.80
CA HIS A 814 -24.99 22.93 -37.85
C HIS A 814 -25.97 22.69 -39.01
N ALA A 815 -26.98 23.56 -39.16
CA ALA A 815 -27.96 23.46 -40.24
C ALA A 815 -27.30 23.52 -41.64
N MET A 816 -26.30 24.40 -41.81
CA MET A 816 -25.55 24.51 -43.06
C MET A 816 -24.71 23.26 -43.37
N VAL A 817 -24.11 22.63 -42.35
CA VAL A 817 -23.39 21.35 -42.51
C VAL A 817 -24.35 20.21 -42.86
N ALA A 818 -25.55 20.17 -42.27
CA ALA A 818 -26.59 19.20 -42.61
C ALA A 818 -27.09 19.36 -44.05
N ARG A 819 -27.22 20.61 -44.52
CA ARG A 819 -27.54 20.90 -45.93
C ARG A 819 -26.48 20.37 -46.89
N VAL A 820 -25.20 20.51 -46.56
CA VAL A 820 -24.10 19.93 -47.35
C VAL A 820 -24.22 18.40 -47.39
N GLU A 821 -24.49 17.77 -46.24
CA GLU A 821 -24.68 16.32 -46.14
C GLU A 821 -25.78 15.82 -47.07
N TYR A 822 -26.95 16.48 -47.04
CA TYR A 822 -28.07 16.18 -47.92
C TYR A 822 -27.67 16.29 -49.41
N LEU A 823 -27.00 17.38 -49.81
CA LEU A 823 -26.60 17.61 -51.20
C LEU A 823 -25.56 16.59 -51.69
N LEU A 824 -24.65 16.16 -50.83
CA LEU A 824 -23.69 15.09 -51.14
C LEU A 824 -24.40 13.74 -51.30
N GLY A 825 -25.34 13.39 -50.42
CA GLY A 825 -26.12 12.16 -50.51
C GLY A 825 -26.97 12.08 -51.79
N GLN A 826 -27.53 13.22 -52.22
CA GLN A 826 -28.30 13.34 -53.48
C GLN A 826 -27.40 13.47 -54.73
N LYS A 827 -26.08 13.34 -54.59
CA LYS A 827 -25.10 13.44 -55.69
C LYS A 827 -25.13 14.76 -56.46
N ARG A 828 -25.55 15.87 -55.82
CA ARG A 828 -25.65 17.20 -56.43
C ARG A 828 -24.35 18.00 -56.25
N TRP A 829 -23.27 17.58 -56.91
CA TRP A 829 -21.90 18.05 -56.66
C TRP A 829 -21.69 19.56 -56.74
N LYS A 830 -22.25 20.24 -57.76
CA LYS A 830 -22.10 21.69 -57.92
C LYS A 830 -22.78 22.45 -56.78
N ALA A 831 -23.98 22.01 -56.39
CA ALA A 831 -24.71 22.62 -55.27
C ALA A 831 -23.99 22.35 -53.93
N ALA A 832 -23.48 21.12 -53.74
CA ALA A 832 -22.68 20.76 -52.56
C ALA A 832 -21.42 21.63 -52.44
N TYR A 833 -20.69 21.86 -53.54
CA TYR A 833 -19.53 22.76 -53.56
C TYR A 833 -19.88 24.17 -53.07
N ASN A 834 -20.94 24.77 -53.63
CA ASN A 834 -21.38 26.11 -53.24
C ASN A 834 -21.80 26.17 -51.77
N ALA A 835 -22.55 25.17 -51.31
CA ALA A 835 -22.98 25.06 -49.91
C ALA A 835 -21.78 24.92 -48.95
N ILE A 836 -20.70 24.22 -49.34
CA ILE A 836 -19.49 24.13 -48.52
C ILE A 836 -18.76 25.49 -48.43
N GLN A 837 -18.70 26.24 -49.53
CA GLN A 837 -18.08 27.58 -49.50
C GLN A 837 -18.87 28.53 -48.57
N GLU A 838 -20.19 28.49 -48.65
CA GLU A 838 -21.09 29.23 -47.78
C GLU A 838 -20.92 28.83 -46.31
N ALA A 839 -20.96 27.52 -46.01
CA ALA A 839 -20.77 27.00 -44.65
C ALA A 839 -19.36 27.31 -44.09
N SER A 840 -18.33 27.29 -44.94
CA SER A 840 -16.95 27.57 -44.55
C SER A 840 -16.72 29.01 -44.13
N ALA A 841 -17.46 29.97 -44.70
CA ALA A 841 -17.37 31.38 -44.36
C ALA A 841 -17.85 31.66 -42.91
N LEU A 842 -18.67 30.77 -42.34
CA LEU A 842 -19.29 30.92 -41.03
C LEU A 842 -18.53 30.19 -39.90
N GLN A 843 -17.48 29.42 -40.20
CA GLN A 843 -16.86 28.50 -39.23
C GLN A 843 -15.51 29.00 -38.66
N ARG A 844 -15.60 29.72 -37.54
CA ARG A 844 -14.58 29.80 -36.49
C ARG A 844 -15.32 29.70 -35.13
N PRO A 845 -14.83 28.95 -34.14
CA PRO A 845 -13.53 28.29 -34.02
C PRO A 845 -13.44 26.86 -34.61
N GLU A 846 -12.26 26.24 -34.49
CA GLU A 846 -12.01 24.83 -34.83
C GLU A 846 -12.78 23.89 -33.86
N GLY A 847 -13.22 22.72 -34.34
CA GLY A 847 -14.04 21.78 -33.56
C GLY A 847 -14.73 20.69 -34.41
N ASN A 848 -15.63 19.91 -33.80
CA ASN A 848 -16.31 18.77 -34.46
C ASN A 848 -17.03 19.12 -35.76
N LEU A 849 -17.73 20.27 -35.80
CA LEU A 849 -18.41 20.73 -37.01
C LEU A 849 -17.46 21.11 -38.14
N ARG A 850 -16.33 21.75 -37.80
CA ARG A 850 -15.31 22.14 -38.77
C ARG A 850 -14.67 20.91 -39.38
N SER A 851 -14.37 19.93 -38.55
CA SER A 851 -13.86 18.62 -38.97
C SER A 851 -14.86 17.91 -39.90
N THR A 852 -16.15 17.89 -39.53
CA THR A 852 -17.22 17.30 -40.36
C THR A 852 -17.33 17.97 -41.72
N LEU A 853 -17.34 19.31 -41.78
CA LEU A 853 -17.37 20.04 -43.06
C LEU A 853 -16.12 19.78 -43.91
N ASN A 854 -14.94 19.72 -43.28
CA ASN A 854 -13.69 19.40 -43.96
C ASN A 854 -13.72 17.97 -44.54
N LEU A 855 -14.24 16.98 -43.80
CA LEU A 855 -14.46 15.64 -44.33
C LEU A 855 -15.42 15.62 -45.52
N GLN A 856 -16.52 16.38 -45.45
CA GLN A 856 -17.45 16.54 -46.57
C GLN A 856 -16.77 17.16 -47.81
N GLN A 857 -15.89 18.15 -47.61
CA GLN A 857 -15.08 18.74 -48.69
C GLN A 857 -14.09 17.75 -49.30
N LEU A 858 -13.43 16.93 -48.48
CA LEU A 858 -12.52 15.86 -48.92
C LEU A 858 -13.29 14.80 -49.73
N ARG A 859 -14.47 14.36 -49.25
CA ARG A 859 -15.38 13.47 -49.98
C ARG A 859 -15.82 14.07 -51.32
N LEU A 860 -16.17 15.36 -51.38
CA LEU A 860 -16.53 16.02 -52.63
C LEU A 860 -15.38 16.00 -53.65
N TRP A 861 -14.14 16.27 -53.23
CA TRP A 861 -12.99 16.16 -54.12
C TRP A 861 -12.73 14.73 -54.58
N LEU A 862 -12.96 13.75 -53.72
CA LEU A 862 -12.89 12.35 -54.07
C LEU A 862 -13.94 11.98 -55.15
N TYR A 863 -15.21 12.35 -54.94
CA TYR A 863 -16.31 12.06 -55.87
C TYR A 863 -16.22 12.81 -57.20
N THR A 864 -15.51 13.93 -57.23
CA THR A 864 -15.23 14.70 -58.45
C THR A 864 -13.86 14.40 -59.06
N GLU A 865 -13.20 13.33 -58.60
CA GLU A 865 -11.93 12.81 -59.12
C GLU A 865 -10.77 13.82 -59.08
N LYS A 866 -10.83 14.79 -58.15
CA LYS A 866 -9.79 15.82 -57.95
C LYS A 866 -8.69 15.32 -57.03
N TYR A 867 -8.05 14.21 -57.38
CA TYR A 867 -7.10 13.49 -56.52
C TYR A 867 -5.86 14.31 -56.14
N ASP A 868 -5.34 15.15 -57.02
CA ASP A 868 -4.15 15.97 -56.72
C ASP A 868 -4.46 17.04 -55.66
N LEU A 869 -5.62 17.69 -55.79
CA LEU A 869 -6.09 18.67 -54.82
C LEU A 869 -6.40 18.00 -53.47
N LEU A 870 -7.04 16.82 -53.51
CA LEU A 870 -7.30 16.02 -52.32
C LEU A 870 -5.99 15.69 -51.60
N ASN A 871 -4.98 15.20 -52.32
CA ASN A 871 -3.68 14.84 -51.75
C ASN A 871 -2.93 16.04 -51.14
N ASP A 872 -2.94 17.20 -51.81
CA ASP A 872 -2.29 18.42 -51.31
C ASP A 872 -2.95 18.97 -50.03
N ARG A 873 -4.28 18.86 -49.93
CA ARG A 873 -5.07 19.47 -48.85
C ARG A 873 -5.35 18.55 -47.67
N LEU A 874 -5.29 17.23 -47.85
CA LEU A 874 -5.63 16.24 -46.81
C LEU A 874 -4.91 16.47 -45.47
N GLY A 875 -3.62 16.82 -45.50
CA GLY A 875 -2.83 17.09 -44.29
C GLY A 875 -2.88 18.53 -43.77
N LYS A 876 -3.57 19.43 -44.47
CA LYS A 876 -3.61 20.88 -44.15
C LYS A 876 -4.94 21.30 -43.52
N LEU A 877 -5.98 20.48 -43.63
CA LEU A 877 -7.29 20.74 -43.04
C LEU A 877 -7.32 20.26 -41.59
N TYR A 878 -7.98 21.04 -40.73
CA TYR A 878 -8.27 20.62 -39.36
C TYR A 878 -9.21 19.40 -39.37
N LEU A 879 -8.80 18.34 -38.69
CA LEU A 879 -9.59 17.15 -38.41
C LEU A 879 -9.42 16.78 -36.94
N THR A 880 -10.49 16.32 -36.30
CA THR A 880 -10.39 15.71 -34.96
C THR A 880 -9.59 14.41 -35.01
N ASP A 881 -9.09 13.93 -33.87
CA ASP A 881 -8.30 12.70 -33.83
C ASP A 881 -9.07 11.48 -34.35
N ARG A 882 -10.37 11.40 -34.07
CA ARG A 882 -11.27 10.46 -34.74
C ARG A 882 -11.24 10.62 -36.25
N ASP A 883 -11.52 11.83 -36.76
CA ASP A 883 -11.74 12.06 -38.18
C ASP A 883 -10.43 11.94 -39.00
N LYS A 884 -9.26 12.10 -38.37
CA LYS A 884 -7.94 11.82 -38.98
C LYS A 884 -7.83 10.37 -39.46
N ARG A 885 -8.56 9.43 -38.88
CA ARG A 885 -8.65 8.02 -39.34
C ARG A 885 -9.05 7.93 -40.82
N MET A 886 -9.93 8.82 -41.31
CA MET A 886 -10.36 8.89 -42.71
C MET A 886 -9.21 9.15 -43.70
N SER A 887 -8.08 9.68 -43.23
CA SER A 887 -6.92 9.90 -44.09
C SER A 887 -6.37 8.62 -44.73
N PHE A 888 -6.50 7.46 -44.06
CA PHE A 888 -6.12 6.16 -44.62
C PHE A 888 -6.99 5.81 -45.83
N TYR A 889 -8.30 6.01 -45.72
CA TYR A 889 -9.25 5.79 -46.82
C TYR A 889 -8.94 6.71 -48.01
N PHE A 890 -8.79 8.03 -47.79
CA PHE A 890 -8.49 8.96 -48.88
C PHE A 890 -7.15 8.62 -49.57
N LYS A 891 -6.11 8.27 -48.82
CA LYS A 891 -4.82 7.83 -49.38
C LYS A 891 -4.95 6.53 -50.18
N ALA A 892 -5.76 5.58 -49.72
CA ALA A 892 -6.03 4.34 -50.45
C ALA A 892 -6.66 4.63 -51.82
N ARG A 893 -7.69 5.50 -51.85
CA ARG A 893 -8.35 5.92 -53.09
C ARG A 893 -7.43 6.66 -54.05
N ILE A 894 -6.56 7.55 -53.55
CA ILE A 894 -5.57 8.25 -54.38
C ILE A 894 -4.56 7.26 -54.98
N ALA A 895 -4.07 6.32 -54.18
CA ALA A 895 -3.13 5.30 -54.65
C ALA A 895 -3.76 4.38 -55.70
N GLU A 896 -5.01 3.96 -55.49
CA GLU A 896 -5.79 3.17 -56.44
C GLU A 896 -5.99 3.91 -57.77
N ALA A 897 -6.41 5.18 -57.72
CA ALA A 897 -6.60 6.00 -58.92
C ALA A 897 -5.30 6.23 -59.72
N ARG A 898 -4.14 6.21 -59.03
CA ARG A 898 -2.81 6.33 -59.64
C ARG A 898 -2.19 4.99 -60.05
N GLY A 899 -2.92 3.88 -59.95
CA GLY A 899 -2.46 2.54 -60.32
C GLY A 899 -1.42 1.93 -59.37
N ARG A 900 -1.23 2.48 -58.16
CA ARG A 900 -0.28 1.98 -57.16
C ARG A 900 -0.94 0.91 -56.29
N THR A 901 -1.09 -0.28 -56.84
CA THR A 901 -1.89 -1.38 -56.25
C THR A 901 -1.39 -1.83 -54.87
N GLU A 902 -0.09 -1.99 -54.67
CA GLU A 902 0.46 -2.41 -53.36
C GLU A 902 0.25 -1.35 -52.26
N GLU A 903 0.50 -0.08 -52.60
CA GLU A 903 0.26 1.04 -51.70
C GLU A 903 -1.23 1.12 -51.35
N ALA A 904 -2.12 1.03 -52.34
CA ALA A 904 -3.57 1.04 -52.14
C ALA A 904 -4.03 -0.11 -51.23
N ALA A 905 -3.55 -1.34 -51.47
CA ALA A 905 -3.87 -2.51 -50.65
C ALA A 905 -3.48 -2.29 -49.17
N SER A 906 -2.25 -1.82 -48.92
CA SER A 906 -1.77 -1.55 -47.56
C SER A 906 -2.59 -0.46 -46.87
N ARG A 907 -2.96 0.61 -47.60
CA ARG A 907 -3.78 1.70 -47.05
C ARG A 907 -5.22 1.27 -46.79
N TYR A 908 -5.82 0.45 -47.64
CA TYR A 908 -7.13 -0.13 -47.38
C TYR A 908 -7.12 -1.05 -46.16
N GLU A 909 -6.09 -1.88 -45.99
CA GLU A 909 -5.95 -2.73 -44.80
C GLU A 909 -5.81 -1.91 -43.50
N GLN A 910 -5.15 -0.75 -43.55
CA GLN A 910 -5.11 0.20 -42.43
C GLN A 910 -6.48 0.86 -42.21
N ALA A 911 -7.14 1.28 -43.28
CA ALA A 911 -8.44 1.95 -43.23
C ALA A 911 -9.52 1.06 -42.61
N ILE A 912 -9.69 -0.18 -43.05
CA ILE A 912 -10.74 -1.09 -42.54
C ILE A 912 -10.56 -1.47 -41.06
N LYS A 913 -9.33 -1.42 -40.53
CA LYS A 913 -9.05 -1.63 -39.10
C LYS A 913 -9.52 -0.47 -38.23
N MET A 914 -9.39 0.77 -38.73
CA MET A 914 -9.69 1.99 -37.97
C MET A 914 -11.10 2.55 -38.24
N LEU A 915 -11.68 2.20 -39.39
CA LEU A 915 -12.95 2.72 -39.93
C LEU A 915 -13.94 1.56 -40.15
N THR A 916 -14.01 0.64 -39.19
CA THR A 916 -14.84 -0.57 -39.29
C THR A 916 -16.34 -0.29 -39.40
N TYR A 917 -16.79 0.93 -39.07
CA TYR A 917 -18.20 1.33 -39.18
C TYR A 917 -18.50 2.19 -40.40
N ASP A 918 -17.49 2.71 -41.10
CA ASP A 918 -17.68 3.57 -42.27
C ASP A 918 -18.04 2.73 -43.50
N GLU A 919 -19.31 2.80 -43.89
CA GLU A 919 -19.88 2.07 -45.02
C GLU A 919 -19.09 2.31 -46.33
N GLU A 920 -18.73 3.57 -46.60
CA GLU A 920 -18.06 3.97 -47.84
C GLU A 920 -16.66 3.34 -47.96
N THR A 921 -15.90 3.37 -46.86
CA THR A 921 -14.55 2.78 -46.78
C THR A 921 -14.59 1.27 -46.99
N LEU A 922 -15.51 0.57 -46.34
CA LEU A 922 -15.62 -0.88 -46.43
C LEU A 922 -16.01 -1.34 -47.85
N LEU A 923 -16.99 -0.67 -48.47
CA LEU A 923 -17.41 -0.97 -49.84
C LEU A 923 -16.26 -0.74 -50.84
N ALA A 924 -15.56 0.39 -50.72
CA ALA A 924 -14.44 0.69 -51.60
C ALA A 924 -13.27 -0.30 -51.43
N ALA A 925 -12.96 -0.71 -50.20
CA ALA A 925 -11.94 -1.71 -49.93
C ALA A 925 -12.32 -3.08 -50.52
N ALA A 926 -13.57 -3.52 -50.32
CA ALA A 926 -14.07 -4.77 -50.88
C ALA A 926 -14.04 -4.76 -52.41
N ASP A 927 -14.50 -3.66 -53.04
CA ASP A 927 -14.46 -3.47 -54.49
C ASP A 927 -13.02 -3.52 -55.04
N PHE A 928 -12.08 -2.88 -54.35
CA PHE A 928 -10.66 -2.91 -54.70
C PHE A 928 -10.08 -4.33 -54.66
N PHE A 929 -10.28 -5.06 -53.56
CA PHE A 929 -9.75 -6.43 -53.42
C PHE A 929 -10.41 -7.39 -54.40
N ARG A 930 -11.70 -7.25 -54.68
CA ARG A 930 -12.39 -8.02 -55.72
C ARG A 930 -11.79 -7.78 -57.10
N LYS A 931 -11.45 -6.53 -57.43
CA LYS A 931 -10.89 -6.15 -58.74
C LYS A 931 -9.45 -6.62 -58.95
N TYR A 932 -8.58 -6.45 -57.95
CA TYR A 932 -7.14 -6.67 -58.10
C TYR A 932 -6.64 -8.01 -57.51
N LYS A 933 -7.47 -8.69 -56.70
CA LYS A 933 -7.21 -10.05 -56.20
C LYS A 933 -8.45 -10.94 -56.37
N PRO A 934 -8.94 -11.13 -57.61
CA PRO A 934 -10.10 -11.99 -57.86
C PRO A 934 -9.80 -13.43 -57.40
N GLY A 935 -10.68 -13.99 -56.57
CA GLY A 935 -10.53 -15.34 -55.99
C GLY A 935 -9.93 -15.39 -54.58
N ASP A 936 -9.48 -14.26 -54.02
CA ASP A 936 -9.14 -14.14 -52.59
C ASP A 936 -10.43 -13.86 -51.78
N GLU A 937 -10.59 -14.52 -50.63
CA GLU A 937 -11.74 -14.32 -49.73
C GLU A 937 -11.73 -12.94 -49.04
N LYS A 938 -10.69 -12.11 -49.25
CA LYS A 938 -10.59 -10.77 -48.65
C LYS A 938 -11.82 -9.89 -48.85
N ALA A 939 -12.36 -9.79 -50.08
CA ALA A 939 -13.53 -8.95 -50.36
C ALA A 939 -14.75 -9.44 -49.56
N TYR A 940 -14.99 -10.75 -49.57
CA TYR A 940 -16.02 -11.41 -48.78
C TYR A 940 -15.84 -11.15 -47.28
N ASN A 941 -14.64 -11.36 -46.73
CA ASN A 941 -14.34 -11.18 -45.31
C ASN A 941 -14.48 -9.72 -44.85
N ILE A 942 -14.14 -8.74 -45.70
CA ILE A 942 -14.38 -7.32 -45.44
C ILE A 942 -15.89 -7.04 -45.33
N LEU A 943 -16.68 -7.56 -46.27
CA LEU A 943 -18.13 -7.36 -46.29
C LEU A 943 -18.84 -8.10 -45.15
N LEU A 944 -18.43 -9.32 -44.83
CA LEU A 944 -18.92 -10.09 -43.68
C LEU A 944 -18.65 -9.33 -42.38
N SER A 945 -17.43 -8.82 -42.21
CA SER A 945 -17.10 -7.95 -41.09
C SER A 945 -17.98 -6.69 -41.11
N GLY A 946 -18.18 -6.08 -42.27
CA GLY A 946 -19.02 -4.91 -42.45
C GLY A 946 -20.45 -5.11 -41.96
N ILE A 947 -21.13 -6.18 -42.39
CA ILE A 947 -22.50 -6.48 -41.94
C ILE A 947 -22.57 -6.92 -40.47
N THR A 948 -21.48 -7.47 -39.93
CA THR A 948 -21.41 -7.86 -38.50
C THR A 948 -21.36 -6.61 -37.61
N TYR A 949 -20.56 -5.62 -37.97
CA TYR A 949 -20.37 -4.41 -37.16
C TYR A 949 -21.32 -3.27 -37.55
N ASN A 950 -21.90 -3.31 -38.75
CA ASN A 950 -22.94 -2.39 -39.21
C ASN A 950 -24.17 -3.16 -39.76
N PRO A 951 -24.92 -3.84 -38.87
CA PRO A 951 -25.99 -4.76 -39.28
C PRO A 951 -27.19 -4.08 -39.94
N TYR A 952 -27.31 -2.76 -39.82
CA TYR A 952 -28.42 -1.97 -40.37
C TYR A 952 -28.06 -1.25 -41.69
N SER A 953 -26.85 -1.47 -42.23
CA SER A 953 -26.44 -0.92 -43.54
C SER A 953 -26.99 -1.77 -44.69
N ALA A 954 -28.00 -1.24 -45.39
CA ALA A 954 -28.55 -1.89 -46.55
C ALA A 954 -27.53 -2.02 -47.71
N GLN A 955 -26.60 -1.06 -47.86
CA GLN A 955 -25.61 -1.13 -48.94
C GLN A 955 -24.56 -2.22 -48.69
N LEU A 956 -24.10 -2.40 -47.44
CA LEU A 956 -23.19 -3.48 -47.09
C LEU A 956 -23.85 -4.85 -47.29
N HIS A 957 -25.11 -5.02 -46.87
CA HIS A 957 -25.85 -6.26 -47.12
C HIS A 957 -26.05 -6.56 -48.60
N LYS A 958 -26.34 -5.55 -49.43
CA LYS A 958 -26.43 -5.72 -50.90
C LYS A 958 -25.10 -6.18 -51.49
N ALA A 959 -24.00 -5.54 -51.09
CA ALA A 959 -22.67 -5.91 -51.56
C ALA A 959 -22.28 -7.31 -51.09
N TYR A 960 -22.54 -7.64 -49.82
CA TYR A 960 -22.28 -8.94 -49.23
C TYR A 960 -23.08 -10.06 -49.91
N ALA A 961 -24.36 -9.85 -50.21
CA ALA A 961 -25.18 -10.82 -50.92
C ALA A 961 -24.63 -11.10 -52.33
N LEU A 962 -24.28 -10.05 -53.08
CA LEU A 962 -23.68 -10.18 -54.42
C LEU A 962 -22.31 -10.86 -54.38
N GLU A 963 -21.47 -10.54 -53.39
CA GLU A 963 -20.17 -11.17 -53.22
C GLU A 963 -20.30 -12.64 -52.79
N SER A 964 -21.24 -12.95 -51.90
CA SER A 964 -21.53 -14.33 -51.50
C SER A 964 -21.92 -15.19 -52.70
N VAL A 965 -22.73 -14.66 -53.62
CA VAL A 965 -23.05 -15.32 -54.89
C VAL A 965 -21.81 -15.50 -55.76
N GLU A 966 -20.94 -14.49 -55.87
CA GLU A 966 -19.69 -14.58 -56.65
C GLU A 966 -18.75 -15.67 -56.10
N GLN A 967 -18.74 -15.90 -54.78
CA GLN A 967 -17.98 -16.95 -54.10
C GLN A 967 -18.69 -18.32 -54.08
N GLY A 968 -19.88 -18.45 -54.67
CA GLY A 968 -20.66 -19.70 -54.67
C GLY A 968 -21.36 -20.02 -53.33
N LEU A 969 -21.43 -19.05 -52.42
CA LEU A 969 -22.02 -19.18 -51.08
C LEU A 969 -23.50 -18.75 -51.06
N TYR A 970 -24.35 -19.47 -51.80
CA TYR A 970 -25.74 -19.07 -52.04
C TYR A 970 -26.60 -18.94 -50.78
N SER A 971 -26.40 -19.80 -49.77
CA SER A 971 -27.16 -19.73 -48.51
C SER A 971 -26.91 -18.44 -47.73
N TYR A 972 -25.68 -17.92 -47.75
CA TYR A 972 -25.36 -16.66 -47.09
C TYR A 972 -25.94 -15.46 -47.86
N ALA A 973 -26.01 -15.54 -49.20
CA ALA A 973 -26.68 -14.54 -50.01
C ALA A 973 -28.20 -14.49 -49.75
N GLU A 974 -28.83 -15.64 -49.54
CA GLU A 974 -30.24 -15.75 -49.19
C GLU A 974 -30.52 -15.12 -47.81
N GLN A 975 -29.73 -15.46 -46.79
CA GLN A 975 -29.86 -14.86 -45.45
C GLN A 975 -29.67 -13.33 -45.47
N ALA A 976 -28.71 -12.83 -46.24
CA ALA A 976 -28.52 -11.39 -46.43
C ALA A 976 -29.74 -10.75 -47.13
N SER A 977 -30.36 -11.45 -48.07
CA SER A 977 -31.56 -11.01 -48.76
C SER A 977 -32.79 -10.97 -47.86
N GLU A 978 -32.94 -11.91 -46.93
CA GLU A 978 -33.98 -11.85 -45.89
C GLU A 978 -33.80 -10.62 -45.00
N THR A 979 -32.56 -10.34 -44.60
CA THR A 979 -32.25 -9.15 -43.78
C THR A 979 -32.57 -7.85 -44.54
N LEU A 980 -32.25 -7.78 -45.83
CA LEU A 980 -32.53 -6.63 -46.69
C LEU A 980 -34.03 -6.33 -46.84
N GLN A 981 -34.90 -7.34 -46.69
CA GLN A 981 -36.35 -7.14 -46.75
C GLN A 981 -36.83 -6.16 -45.67
N ASN A 982 -36.18 -6.16 -44.51
CA ASN A 982 -36.50 -5.27 -43.39
C ASN A 982 -35.76 -3.93 -43.46
N LEU A 983 -34.75 -3.79 -44.31
CA LEU A 983 -33.92 -2.58 -44.41
C LEU A 983 -34.25 -1.70 -45.61
N LEU A 984 -34.92 -2.25 -46.63
CA LEU A 984 -35.21 -1.58 -47.90
C LEU A 984 -36.71 -1.34 -48.09
N PRO A 985 -37.10 -0.25 -48.78
CA PRO A 985 -38.45 -0.12 -49.34
C PRO A 985 -38.78 -1.28 -50.28
N ALA A 986 -40.04 -1.71 -50.30
CA ALA A 986 -40.49 -2.87 -51.09
C ALA A 986 -40.12 -2.79 -52.59
N SER A 987 -40.18 -1.60 -53.18
CA SER A 987 -39.80 -1.38 -54.59
C SER A 987 -38.30 -1.56 -54.84
N GLU A 988 -37.47 -1.07 -53.93
CA GLU A 988 -36.01 -1.19 -54.01
C GLU A 988 -35.57 -2.64 -53.74
N TYR A 989 -36.21 -3.30 -52.79
CA TYR A 989 -36.01 -4.72 -52.49
C TYR A 989 -36.28 -5.59 -53.72
N ALA A 990 -37.45 -5.45 -54.35
CA ALA A 990 -37.80 -6.20 -55.55
C ALA A 990 -36.80 -5.98 -56.70
N THR A 991 -36.32 -4.75 -56.86
CA THR A 991 -35.30 -4.41 -57.86
C THR A 991 -33.96 -5.10 -57.56
N PHE A 992 -33.56 -5.13 -56.29
CA PHE A 992 -32.32 -5.77 -55.87
C PHE A 992 -32.36 -7.30 -56.02
N ILE A 993 -33.46 -7.96 -55.62
CA ILE A 993 -33.59 -9.42 -55.76
C ILE A 993 -33.47 -9.85 -57.22
N LYS A 994 -34.07 -9.11 -58.16
CA LYS A 994 -33.90 -9.38 -59.59
C LYS A 994 -32.43 -9.29 -60.02
N LYS A 995 -31.69 -8.31 -59.51
CA LYS A 995 -30.25 -8.16 -59.78
C LYS A 995 -29.43 -9.30 -59.18
N LEU A 996 -29.77 -9.74 -57.97
CA LEU A 996 -29.09 -10.85 -57.29
C LEU A 996 -29.28 -12.16 -58.05
N GLU A 997 -30.49 -12.44 -58.52
CA GLU A 997 -30.81 -13.63 -59.30
C GLU A 997 -30.10 -13.64 -60.66
N GLN A 998 -30.05 -12.50 -61.35
CA GLN A 998 -29.23 -12.34 -62.56
C GLN A 998 -27.77 -12.67 -62.28
N LYS A 999 -27.21 -12.15 -61.18
CA LYS A 999 -25.83 -12.40 -60.79
C LYS A 999 -25.58 -13.88 -60.49
N ARG A 1000 -26.54 -14.57 -59.88
CA ARG A 1000 -26.47 -16.01 -59.61
C ARG A 1000 -26.38 -16.81 -60.91
N GLN A 1001 -27.25 -16.54 -61.88
CA GLN A 1001 -27.24 -17.19 -63.18
C GLN A 1001 -25.91 -16.95 -63.93
N GLU A 1002 -25.33 -15.74 -63.83
CA GLU A 1002 -24.00 -15.43 -64.40
C GLU A 1002 -22.86 -16.23 -63.75
N VAL A 1003 -22.94 -16.54 -62.45
CA VAL A 1003 -21.93 -17.32 -61.75
C VAL A 1003 -22.09 -18.81 -62.03
N GLU A 1004 -23.32 -19.33 -62.00
CA GLU A 1004 -23.63 -20.73 -62.34
C GLU A 1004 -23.19 -21.05 -63.79
N ALA A 1005 -23.50 -20.18 -64.75
CA ALA A 1005 -23.04 -20.34 -66.13
C ALA A 1005 -21.51 -20.25 -66.31
N ARG A 1006 -20.80 -19.53 -65.43
CA ARG A 1006 -19.32 -19.52 -65.41
C ARG A 1006 -18.75 -20.81 -64.84
N ALA A 1007 -19.39 -21.40 -63.84
CA ALA A 1007 -19.00 -22.68 -63.25
C ALA A 1007 -19.22 -23.85 -64.23
N ASP A 1008 -20.35 -23.86 -64.96
CA ASP A 1008 -20.67 -24.89 -65.95
C ASP A 1008 -19.72 -24.89 -67.15
N ASN A 1009 -19.26 -23.71 -67.60
CA ASN A 1009 -18.27 -23.56 -68.67
C ASN A 1009 -16.84 -23.95 -68.27
N TRP A 1010 -16.57 -24.16 -66.98
CA TRP A 1010 -15.25 -24.60 -66.47
C TRP A 1010 -15.16 -26.14 -66.32
N GLN A 1011 -16.29 -26.85 -66.39
CA GLN A 1011 -16.37 -28.32 -66.32
C GLN A 1011 -16.38 -29.01 -67.70
N LEU A 1012 -16.31 -28.23 -68.79
CA LEU A 1012 -16.06 -28.66 -70.18
C LEU A 1012 -14.61 -28.36 -70.55
#